data_AF-A0A524NLT4-F1
#
_entry.id   AF-A0A524NLT4-F1
#
_cell.length_a   1.000
_cell.length_b   1.000
_cell.length_c   1.000
_cell.angle_alpha   90.00
_cell.angle_beta   90.00
_cell.angle_gamma   90.00
#
_symmetry.space_group_name_H-M   'P 1'
#
loop_
_entity.id
_entity.type
_entity.pdbx_description
1 polymer ?
#
loop_
_entity_poly.entity_id
_entity_poly.type
_entity_poly.pdbx_seq_one_letter_code
_entity_poly.pdbx_strand_id
1 'polypeptide(L)'
;MSALARMIEAGRRPALAVLLFVTALLTFPASRVEVERSNESMNASSDARVEVYGEFRRAFGNDEDVLVALTAPDRLDGRALEAVQTVSDLVAEMVGVRSVHSVTRGSQIVAGRIGADTMPLVGPPLGEERAVLELNAALDRNPELTGVLISRDRRTAMVIAELEDRAEDDAFRGNLVDAVRALRGDRRLAGLELRVTGLAVQKYDVARLVTRDQQILIPLAVVVLALLLALHFRRVAAVVLPLVVTGTSLVWTVGVYSLAGLPLNTITSLLPPVVMVLSVATSVHLYHGCLETPATAPGGAGDRFERAAAVVRELWTPCAFTALTTVLGLLSLAISDTPAVRQFGVFAAFGVVASFVVAMILIPAALTFLPEDAGDGVRRPGGVVDRLLRATATVASARPWSVLLSATALTLVALALLPGVRTDTDLVGFLRPGAELRTDTEYIDGAVGGVASLEIAVARRDRYPLTAKEDVERMAAFASKARRRDGVSGVLSIVPVVEQLTAAEYGGEPRLPESSDDLAYVFELVAEGRDALIRRLVVEDLTRVRLSVRVHRIGSARAARLIEEVGADARDVFGDGYDVVTTGSFYHVALDSNRIVRNQVAMFGVALLVVVTAIGVVFRSWRIAALAIAPNVFPIVWTGAVMSLAGIELSTGTAMIASVMIGLAVD
;
A
#
# COMPACT_ATOMS: atom_id res chain seq x y z
N MET A 1 -41.77 -18.94 4.35
CA MET A 1 -41.69 -18.78 5.82
C MET A 1 -42.01 -20.05 6.61
N SER A 2 -43.03 -20.86 6.28
CA SER A 2 -43.27 -22.17 6.93
C SER A 2 -42.26 -23.28 6.55
N ALA A 3 -41.46 -23.08 5.51
CA ALA A 3 -40.40 -23.99 5.08
C ALA A 3 -39.13 -23.89 5.94
N LEU A 4 -38.75 -22.69 6.40
CA LEU A 4 -37.52 -22.48 7.18
C LEU A 4 -37.65 -23.07 8.59
N ALA A 5 -38.81 -22.89 9.25
CA ALA A 5 -39.12 -23.53 10.53
C ALA A 5 -39.14 -25.07 10.41
N ARG A 6 -39.82 -25.62 9.39
CA ARG A 6 -39.81 -27.08 9.13
C ARG A 6 -38.43 -27.63 8.78
N MET A 7 -37.59 -26.83 8.10
CA MET A 7 -36.20 -27.16 7.77
C MET A 7 -35.30 -27.13 9.01
N ILE A 8 -35.57 -26.31 10.02
CA ILE A 8 -34.83 -26.36 11.30
C ILE A 8 -35.29 -27.58 12.13
N GLU A 9 -36.58 -27.95 12.06
CA GLU A 9 -37.13 -29.08 12.83
C GLU A 9 -36.60 -30.44 12.33
N ALA A 10 -36.74 -30.71 11.03
CA ALA A 10 -36.32 -31.97 10.40
C ALA A 10 -34.88 -31.92 9.86
N GLY A 11 -34.35 -30.71 9.61
CA GLY A 11 -33.11 -30.48 8.89
C GLY A 11 -31.98 -29.84 9.67
N ARG A 12 -32.07 -29.64 11.00
CA ARG A 12 -30.94 -29.07 11.79
C ARG A 12 -29.65 -29.89 11.69
N ARG A 13 -29.73 -31.22 11.77
CA ARG A 13 -28.56 -32.11 11.64
C ARG A 13 -27.96 -32.05 10.23
N PRO A 14 -28.74 -32.19 9.13
CA PRO A 14 -28.17 -32.05 7.79
C PRO A 14 -27.72 -30.62 7.50
N ALA A 15 -28.38 -29.58 8.00
CA ALA A 15 -27.94 -28.19 7.82
C ALA A 15 -26.58 -27.93 8.51
N LEU A 16 -26.39 -28.41 9.75
CA LEU A 16 -25.10 -28.37 10.44
C LEU A 16 -24.04 -29.22 9.73
N ALA A 17 -24.42 -30.39 9.20
CA ALA A 17 -23.51 -31.24 8.44
C ALA A 17 -23.07 -30.59 7.13
N VAL A 18 -23.98 -29.94 6.40
CA VAL A 18 -23.67 -29.16 5.19
C VAL A 18 -22.76 -27.99 5.55
N LEU A 19 -23.07 -27.25 6.61
CA LEU A 19 -22.25 -26.13 7.07
C LEU A 19 -20.83 -26.61 7.42
N LEU A 20 -20.70 -27.70 8.18
CA LEU A 20 -19.41 -28.30 8.51
C LEU A 20 -18.66 -28.80 7.28
N PHE A 21 -19.36 -29.42 6.32
CA PHE A 21 -18.79 -29.89 5.07
C PHE A 21 -18.24 -28.73 4.21
N VAL A 22 -19.02 -27.67 4.03
CA VAL A 22 -18.60 -26.47 3.28
C VAL A 22 -17.42 -25.80 3.99
N THR A 23 -17.45 -25.69 5.32
CA THR A 23 -16.33 -25.17 6.09
C THR A 23 -15.07 -26.01 5.90
N ALA A 24 -15.18 -27.34 5.98
CA ALA A 24 -14.05 -28.24 5.77
C ALA A 24 -13.47 -28.11 4.35
N LEU A 25 -14.33 -28.00 3.33
CA LEU A 25 -13.93 -27.81 1.94
C LEU A 25 -13.19 -26.48 1.73
N LEU A 26 -13.66 -25.40 2.35
CA LEU A 26 -13.07 -24.05 2.21
C LEU A 26 -11.86 -23.82 3.14
N THR A 27 -11.66 -24.65 4.16
CA THR A 27 -10.51 -24.55 5.08
C THR A 27 -9.18 -24.75 4.34
N PHE A 28 -9.12 -25.72 3.41
CA PHE A 28 -7.90 -25.98 2.65
C PHE A 28 -7.44 -24.77 1.81
N PRO A 29 -8.28 -24.17 0.93
CA PRO A 29 -7.91 -22.95 0.22
C PRO A 29 -7.65 -21.79 1.18
N ALA A 30 -8.47 -21.61 2.22
CA ALA A 30 -8.24 -20.53 3.19
C ALA A 30 -6.85 -20.61 3.87
N SER A 31 -6.35 -21.81 4.13
CA SER A 31 -5.02 -22.04 4.71
C SER A 31 -3.85 -21.77 3.75
N ARG A 32 -4.13 -21.68 2.45
CA ARG A 32 -3.15 -21.44 1.38
C ARG A 32 -3.28 -20.06 0.75
N VAL A 33 -3.99 -19.14 1.40
CA VAL A 33 -4.08 -17.77 0.89
C VAL A 33 -2.68 -17.13 0.90
N GLU A 34 -2.24 -16.68 -0.27
CA GLU A 34 -0.96 -15.99 -0.43
C GLU A 34 -1.12 -14.50 -0.08
N VAL A 35 -0.04 -13.84 0.29
CA VAL A 35 0.00 -12.39 0.50
C VAL A 35 0.79 -11.78 -0.63
N GLU A 36 0.19 -10.83 -1.35
CA GLU A 36 0.83 -10.10 -2.44
C GLU A 36 2.01 -9.31 -1.89
N ARG A 37 3.20 -9.49 -2.46
CA ARG A 37 4.39 -8.70 -2.11
C ARG A 37 4.77 -7.69 -3.20
N SER A 38 4.01 -7.67 -4.29
CA SER A 38 3.89 -6.57 -5.25
C SER A 38 2.80 -5.57 -4.87
N ASN A 39 2.77 -4.40 -5.54
CA ASN A 39 1.68 -3.41 -5.42
C ASN A 39 0.83 -3.35 -6.71
N GLU A 40 0.83 -4.40 -7.53
CA GLU A 40 0.20 -4.35 -8.85
C GLU A 40 -1.32 -4.32 -8.77
N SER A 41 -1.91 -5.00 -7.77
CA SER A 41 -3.37 -4.94 -7.56
C SER A 41 -3.89 -3.55 -7.15
N MET A 42 -2.98 -2.66 -6.73
CA MET A 42 -3.28 -1.28 -6.40
C MET A 42 -3.18 -0.33 -7.60
N ASN A 43 -2.58 -0.78 -8.71
CA ASN A 43 -2.54 0.01 -9.93
C ASN A 43 -3.96 0.16 -10.50
N ALA A 44 -4.33 1.38 -10.88
CA ALA A 44 -5.61 1.59 -11.54
C ALA A 44 -5.60 0.89 -12.90
N SER A 45 -6.72 0.25 -13.28
CA SER A 45 -6.85 -0.61 -14.47
C SER A 45 -6.85 0.13 -15.82
N SER A 46 -5.99 1.14 -16.00
CA SER A 46 -5.76 1.73 -17.31
C SER A 46 -4.75 0.86 -18.05
N ASP A 47 -5.25 -0.06 -18.88
CA ASP A 47 -4.43 -0.96 -19.71
C ASP A 47 -3.32 -0.20 -20.44
N ALA A 48 -3.60 1.02 -20.91
CA ALA A 48 -2.63 1.88 -21.58
C ALA A 48 -1.44 2.29 -20.70
N ARG A 49 -1.63 2.59 -19.41
CA ARG A 49 -0.52 2.97 -18.51
C ARG A 49 0.34 1.77 -18.13
N VAL A 50 -0.30 0.62 -17.92
CA VAL A 50 0.38 -0.65 -17.63
C VAL A 50 1.19 -1.11 -18.84
N GLU A 51 0.62 -0.98 -20.04
CA GLU A 51 1.30 -1.29 -21.30
C GLU A 51 2.53 -0.41 -21.51
N VAL A 52 2.38 0.91 -21.34
CA VAL A 52 3.48 1.88 -21.44
C VAL A 52 4.62 1.55 -20.46
N TYR A 53 4.31 1.21 -19.22
CA TYR A 53 5.33 0.82 -18.25
C TYR A 53 5.97 -0.54 -18.60
N GLY A 54 5.19 -1.48 -19.12
CA GLY A 54 5.70 -2.75 -19.64
C GLY A 54 6.63 -2.56 -20.84
N GLU A 55 6.32 -1.64 -21.75
CA GLU A 55 7.21 -1.26 -22.85
C GLU A 55 8.50 -0.61 -22.36
N PHE A 56 8.40 0.27 -21.36
CA PHE A 56 9.57 0.88 -20.73
C PHE A 56 10.49 -0.17 -20.10
N ARG A 57 9.94 -1.11 -19.34
CA ARG A 57 10.71 -2.21 -18.74
C ARG A 57 11.34 -3.13 -19.78
N ARG A 58 10.64 -3.42 -20.87
CA ARG A 58 11.22 -4.20 -21.98
C ARG A 58 12.38 -3.47 -22.66
N ALA A 59 12.36 -2.14 -22.71
CA ALA A 59 13.40 -1.33 -23.34
C ALA A 59 14.63 -1.08 -22.44
N PHE A 60 14.42 -0.72 -21.17
CA PHE A 60 15.49 -0.28 -20.26
C PHE A 60 15.74 -1.23 -19.07
N GLY A 61 14.88 -2.24 -18.91
CA GLY A 61 14.85 -3.14 -17.76
C GLY A 61 14.19 -2.54 -16.53
N ASN A 62 14.53 -3.10 -15.37
CA ASN A 62 13.92 -2.74 -14.09
C ASN A 62 14.35 -1.34 -13.61
N ASP A 63 13.43 -0.61 -13.00
CA ASP A 63 13.64 0.69 -12.36
C ASP A 63 13.49 0.64 -10.83
N GLU A 64 13.26 -0.55 -10.28
CA GLU A 64 13.28 -0.79 -8.85
C GLU A 64 14.68 -1.19 -8.38
N ASP A 65 15.30 -0.30 -7.62
CA ASP A 65 16.65 -0.48 -7.10
C ASP A 65 16.63 -0.83 -5.61
N VAL A 66 17.61 -1.62 -5.17
CA VAL A 66 18.01 -1.76 -3.78
C VAL A 66 19.14 -0.77 -3.52
N LEU A 67 18.93 0.13 -2.56
CA LEU A 67 19.86 1.18 -2.21
C LEU A 67 20.56 0.81 -0.91
N VAL A 68 21.88 0.59 -0.97
CA VAL A 68 22.72 0.32 0.20
C VAL A 68 23.62 1.53 0.44
N ALA A 69 23.60 2.08 1.64
CA ALA A 69 24.44 3.20 2.04
C ALA A 69 25.46 2.75 3.07
N LEU A 70 26.71 3.12 2.86
CA LEU A 70 27.83 2.89 3.76
C LEU A 70 28.32 4.23 4.29
N THR A 71 28.11 4.46 5.58
CA THR A 71 28.42 5.72 6.23
C THR A 71 29.65 5.58 7.13
N ALA A 72 30.64 6.42 6.89
CA ALA A 72 31.80 6.58 7.75
C ALA A 72 31.56 7.58 8.90
N PRO A 73 32.24 7.41 10.06
CA PRO A 73 32.08 8.28 11.23
C PRO A 73 32.49 9.74 10.99
N ASP A 74 33.43 9.99 10.08
CA ASP A 74 33.92 11.34 9.77
C ASP A 74 33.96 11.60 8.27
N ARG A 75 34.77 10.85 7.50
CA ARG A 75 34.84 10.89 6.03
C ARG A 75 35.15 9.51 5.46
N LEU A 76 34.81 9.31 4.19
CA LEU A 76 35.24 8.12 3.44
C LEU A 76 36.76 8.12 3.30
N ASP A 77 37.40 7.19 4.01
CA ASP A 77 38.83 6.89 3.90
C ASP A 77 39.06 5.67 3.00
N GLY A 78 40.33 5.29 2.78
CA GLY A 78 40.64 4.15 1.92
C GLY A 78 40.02 2.84 2.42
N ARG A 79 39.96 2.64 3.74
CA ARG A 79 39.29 1.48 4.35
C ARG A 79 37.79 1.47 4.07
N ALA A 80 37.14 2.64 4.12
CA ALA A 80 35.73 2.76 3.75
C ALA A 80 35.51 2.43 2.26
N LEU A 81 36.42 2.85 1.38
CA LEU A 81 36.35 2.50 -0.05
C LEU A 81 36.53 1.00 -0.30
N GLU A 82 37.47 0.34 0.40
CA GLU A 82 37.60 -1.14 0.35
C GLU A 82 36.31 -1.84 0.80
N ALA A 83 35.67 -1.32 1.85
CA ALA A 83 34.40 -1.85 2.33
C ALA A 83 33.27 -1.63 1.32
N VAL A 84 33.23 -0.47 0.66
CA VAL A 84 32.28 -0.18 -0.43
C VAL A 84 32.48 -1.13 -1.60
N GLN A 85 33.72 -1.38 -2.02
CA GLN A 85 34.00 -2.38 -3.05
C GLN A 85 33.58 -3.78 -2.61
N THR A 86 33.92 -4.19 -1.39
CA THR A 86 33.53 -5.50 -0.85
C THR A 86 32.01 -5.69 -0.88
N VAL A 87 31.23 -4.71 -0.41
CA VAL A 87 29.77 -4.77 -0.47
C VAL A 87 29.28 -4.76 -1.92
N SER A 88 29.87 -3.94 -2.78
CA SER A 88 29.48 -3.89 -4.20
C SER A 88 29.69 -5.23 -4.90
N ASP A 89 30.81 -5.91 -4.63
CA ASP A 89 31.14 -7.19 -5.24
C ASP A 89 30.26 -8.31 -4.69
N LEU A 90 30.07 -8.36 -3.36
CA LEU A 90 29.18 -9.35 -2.74
C LEU A 90 27.74 -9.21 -3.24
N VAL A 91 27.24 -7.97 -3.38
CA VAL A 91 25.89 -7.72 -3.89
C VAL A 91 25.79 -8.06 -5.38
N ALA A 92 26.84 -7.80 -6.17
CA ALA A 92 26.86 -8.14 -7.60
C ALA A 92 26.87 -9.66 -7.85
N GLU A 93 27.41 -10.45 -6.93
CA GLU A 93 27.40 -11.92 -6.99
C GLU A 93 26.07 -12.53 -6.52
N MET A 94 25.17 -11.75 -5.89
CA MET A 94 23.88 -12.26 -5.46
C MET A 94 23.02 -12.58 -6.68
N VAL A 95 22.40 -13.77 -6.66
CA VAL A 95 21.43 -14.17 -7.68
C VAL A 95 20.38 -13.08 -7.82
N GLY A 96 20.02 -12.76 -9.07
CA GLY A 96 19.02 -11.78 -9.53
C GLY A 96 19.29 -10.32 -9.22
N VAL A 97 20.54 -9.97 -8.93
CA VAL A 97 21.08 -8.63 -9.17
C VAL A 97 21.60 -8.57 -10.61
N ARG A 98 21.08 -7.64 -11.40
CA ARG A 98 21.49 -7.42 -12.80
C ARG A 98 22.82 -6.67 -12.88
N SER A 99 22.94 -5.60 -12.11
CA SER A 99 24.10 -4.73 -12.08
C SER A 99 24.19 -4.00 -10.75
N VAL A 100 25.40 -3.58 -10.40
CA VAL A 100 25.68 -2.80 -9.20
C VAL A 100 26.45 -1.56 -9.58
N HIS A 101 25.95 -0.41 -9.14
CA HIS A 101 26.55 0.90 -9.37
C HIS A 101 27.03 1.49 -8.05
N SER A 102 28.32 1.79 -8.00
CA SER A 102 28.98 2.41 -6.86
C SER A 102 30.21 3.17 -7.35
N VAL A 103 30.79 4.01 -6.49
CA VAL A 103 32.02 4.76 -6.83
C VAL A 103 33.25 3.89 -7.04
N THR A 104 33.24 2.65 -6.56
CA THR A 104 34.35 1.70 -6.69
C THR A 104 34.23 0.78 -7.90
N ARG A 105 33.01 0.59 -8.42
CA ARG A 105 32.75 -0.19 -9.65
C ARG A 105 32.48 0.68 -10.87
N GLY A 106 32.26 1.98 -10.67
CA GLY A 106 31.99 2.91 -11.75
C GLY A 106 33.24 3.21 -12.58
N SER A 107 33.01 3.57 -13.83
CA SER A 107 33.99 4.06 -14.79
C SER A 107 33.79 5.56 -15.04
N GLN A 108 34.85 6.20 -15.52
CA GLN A 108 34.84 7.54 -16.05
C GLN A 108 35.64 7.57 -17.35
N ILE A 109 35.27 8.50 -18.21
CA ILE A 109 35.91 8.66 -19.51
C ILE A 109 36.93 9.79 -19.41
N VAL A 110 38.16 9.53 -19.82
CA VAL A 110 39.28 10.49 -19.73
C VAL A 110 40.08 10.53 -21.02
N ALA A 111 40.82 11.62 -21.23
CA ALA A 111 41.75 11.70 -22.35
C ALA A 111 42.89 10.67 -22.20
N GLY A 112 42.97 9.73 -23.13
CA GLY A 112 44.03 8.74 -23.23
C GLY A 112 45.23 9.23 -24.03
N ARG A 113 46.20 8.34 -24.31
CA ARG A 113 47.33 8.66 -25.21
C ARG A 113 46.89 8.77 -26.67
N ILE A 114 45.80 8.11 -27.04
CA ILE A 114 45.15 8.15 -28.35
C ILE A 114 43.64 8.08 -28.06
N GLY A 115 42.92 9.19 -28.27
CA GLY A 115 41.48 9.28 -28.04
C GLY A 115 41.06 9.13 -26.57
N ALA A 116 39.81 8.75 -26.36
CA ALA A 116 39.21 8.52 -25.06
C ALA A 116 39.59 7.15 -24.49
N ASP A 117 39.93 7.13 -23.21
CA ASP A 117 40.18 5.92 -22.45
C ASP A 117 39.16 5.80 -21.30
N THR A 118 38.73 4.58 -21.01
CA THR A 118 37.82 4.30 -19.91
C THR A 118 38.63 3.91 -18.68
N MET A 119 38.63 4.76 -17.66
CA MET A 119 39.32 4.49 -16.41
C MET A 119 38.33 4.25 -15.27
N PRO A 120 38.69 3.48 -14.24
CA PRO A 120 37.89 3.41 -13.02
C PRO A 120 37.68 4.80 -12.40
N LEU A 121 36.53 5.00 -11.76
CA LEU A 121 36.27 6.19 -10.94
C LEU A 121 37.30 6.31 -9.81
N VAL A 122 37.64 5.19 -9.18
CA VAL A 122 38.72 5.05 -8.20
C VAL A 122 39.49 3.77 -8.49
N GLY A 123 40.82 3.87 -8.66
CA GLY A 123 41.67 2.72 -8.96
C GLY A 123 42.16 1.99 -7.71
N PRO A 124 42.34 0.65 -7.75
CA PRO A 124 43.02 -0.08 -6.67
C PRO A 124 44.52 0.29 -6.60
N PRO A 125 45.16 0.20 -5.41
CA PRO A 125 44.60 -0.26 -4.14
C PRO A 125 43.73 0.79 -3.44
N LEU A 126 42.51 0.41 -3.04
CA LEU A 126 41.54 1.34 -2.45
C LEU A 126 41.89 1.76 -1.01
N GLY A 127 42.67 0.97 -0.28
CA GLY A 127 43.05 1.24 1.12
C GLY A 127 44.00 2.43 1.32
N GLU A 128 44.54 3.01 0.24
CA GLU A 128 45.51 4.09 0.31
C GLU A 128 44.87 5.48 0.25
N GLU A 129 45.55 6.49 0.80
CA GLU A 129 45.10 7.89 0.76
C GLU A 129 44.96 8.42 -0.68
N ARG A 130 45.74 7.84 -1.61
CA ARG A 130 45.63 8.10 -3.05
C ARG A 130 44.23 7.82 -3.60
N ALA A 131 43.56 6.76 -3.15
CA ALA A 131 42.22 6.41 -3.62
C ALA A 131 41.20 7.50 -3.25
N VAL A 132 41.35 8.13 -2.09
CA VAL A 132 40.51 9.25 -1.65
C VAL A 132 40.76 10.49 -2.52
N LEU A 133 42.03 10.75 -2.89
CA LEU A 133 42.37 11.84 -3.81
C LEU A 133 41.81 11.59 -5.22
N GLU A 134 41.92 10.37 -5.73
CA GLU A 134 41.35 9.98 -7.03
C GLU A 134 39.83 10.11 -7.03
N LEU A 135 39.17 9.68 -5.93
CA LEU A 135 37.73 9.87 -5.75
C LEU A 135 37.34 11.34 -5.79
N ASN A 136 38.05 12.20 -5.05
CA ASN A 136 37.77 13.63 -5.03
C ASN A 136 37.92 14.24 -6.43
N ALA A 137 39.01 13.91 -7.14
CA ALA A 137 39.25 14.39 -8.50
C ALA A 137 38.22 13.85 -9.50
N ALA A 138 37.69 12.64 -9.29
CA ALA A 138 36.64 12.09 -10.12
C ALA A 138 35.28 12.76 -9.84
N LEU A 139 34.94 13.04 -8.58
CA LEU A 139 33.73 13.78 -8.21
C LEU A 139 33.75 15.23 -8.71
N ASP A 140 34.92 15.87 -8.72
CA ASP A 140 35.06 17.24 -9.24
C ASP A 140 34.85 17.28 -10.76
N ARG A 141 35.20 16.20 -11.47
CA ARG A 141 34.92 16.01 -12.91
C ARG A 141 33.48 15.57 -13.20
N ASN A 142 32.85 14.90 -12.24
CA ASN A 142 31.52 14.30 -12.35
C ASN A 142 30.61 14.81 -11.22
N PRO A 143 30.28 16.12 -11.16
CA PRO A 143 29.55 16.71 -10.05
C PRO A 143 28.17 16.07 -9.83
N GLU A 144 27.55 15.52 -10.88
CA GLU A 144 26.28 14.79 -10.84
C GLU A 144 26.30 13.50 -10.01
N LEU A 145 27.48 12.91 -9.77
CA LEU A 145 27.61 11.75 -8.88
C LEU A 145 27.48 12.16 -7.40
N THR A 146 27.74 13.43 -7.08
CA THR A 146 27.55 13.99 -5.75
C THR A 146 26.06 14.22 -5.50
N GLY A 147 25.52 13.63 -4.45
CA GLY A 147 24.09 13.57 -4.17
C GLY A 147 23.37 12.43 -4.88
N VAL A 148 24.09 11.50 -5.52
CA VAL A 148 23.52 10.27 -6.12
C VAL A 148 24.27 9.04 -5.63
N LEU A 149 25.60 9.01 -5.84
CA LEU A 149 26.47 7.92 -5.39
C LEU A 149 27.24 8.26 -4.11
N ILE A 150 27.48 9.54 -3.83
CA ILE A 150 28.16 10.00 -2.62
C ILE A 150 27.41 11.17 -2.00
N SER A 151 27.35 11.23 -0.68
CA SER A 151 26.74 12.36 0.04
C SER A 151 27.57 13.64 -0.08
N ARG A 152 26.93 14.82 0.02
CA ARG A 152 27.60 16.12 -0.13
C ARG A 152 28.73 16.35 0.90
N ASP A 153 28.61 15.76 2.08
CA ASP A 153 29.63 15.79 3.14
C ASP A 153 30.76 14.75 2.94
N ARG A 154 30.69 13.93 1.87
CA ARG A 154 31.64 12.86 1.52
C ARG A 154 31.79 11.79 2.61
N ARG A 155 30.71 11.55 3.37
CA ARG A 155 30.66 10.57 4.47
C ARG A 155 30.01 9.25 4.09
N THR A 156 29.07 9.31 3.15
CA THR A 156 28.23 8.18 2.77
C THR A 156 28.46 7.87 1.30
N ALA A 157 28.78 6.61 1.02
CA ALA A 157 28.84 6.06 -0.31
C ALA A 157 27.65 5.13 -0.55
N MET A 158 27.06 5.22 -1.74
CA MET A 158 25.94 4.39 -2.16
C MET A 158 26.42 3.24 -3.03
N VAL A 159 25.77 2.10 -2.83
CA VAL A 159 25.78 0.94 -3.70
C VAL A 159 24.35 0.75 -4.15
N ILE A 160 24.09 1.02 -5.43
CA ILE A 160 22.78 0.89 -6.07
C ILE A 160 22.76 -0.44 -6.80
N ALA A 161 21.97 -1.38 -6.32
CA ALA A 161 21.82 -2.69 -6.94
C ALA A 161 20.52 -2.74 -7.75
N GLU A 162 20.67 -2.93 -9.04
CA GLU A 162 19.54 -3.10 -9.96
C GLU A 162 19.12 -4.56 -9.96
N LEU A 163 17.82 -4.77 -9.89
CA LEU A 163 17.27 -6.12 -9.85
C LEU A 163 17.02 -6.62 -11.28
N GLU A 164 17.26 -7.91 -11.51
CA GLU A 164 16.82 -8.55 -12.75
C GLU A 164 15.30 -8.41 -12.92
N ASP A 165 14.85 -8.41 -14.17
CA ASP A 165 13.42 -8.42 -14.51
C ASP A 165 12.82 -9.83 -14.33
N ARG A 166 12.99 -10.38 -13.13
CA ARG A 166 12.33 -11.61 -12.67
C ARG A 166 11.22 -11.20 -11.72
N ALA A 167 10.26 -10.49 -12.29
CA ALA A 167 9.25 -9.68 -11.62
C ALA A 167 8.33 -10.45 -10.65
N GLU A 168 8.26 -11.77 -10.75
CA GLU A 168 7.19 -12.59 -10.17
C GLU A 168 7.64 -13.47 -8.98
N ASP A 169 8.93 -13.52 -8.66
CA ASP A 169 9.40 -14.30 -7.50
C ASP A 169 9.65 -13.41 -6.28
N ASP A 170 8.57 -13.21 -5.53
CA ASP A 170 8.55 -12.46 -4.28
C ASP A 170 9.34 -13.13 -3.14
N ALA A 171 9.63 -14.44 -3.22
CA ALA A 171 10.54 -15.11 -2.28
C ALA A 171 11.99 -14.78 -2.62
N PHE A 172 12.30 -14.73 -3.91
CA PHE A 172 13.60 -14.33 -4.42
C PHE A 172 13.98 -12.89 -4.01
N ARG A 173 13.07 -11.90 -4.15
CA ARG A 173 13.29 -10.53 -3.67
C ARG A 173 13.56 -10.47 -2.16
N GLY A 174 12.79 -11.21 -1.37
CA GLY A 174 12.95 -11.26 0.09
C GLY A 174 14.31 -11.82 0.50
N ASN A 175 14.72 -12.93 -0.11
CA ASN A 175 16.02 -13.55 0.14
C ASN A 175 17.17 -12.61 -0.20
N LEU A 176 17.06 -11.85 -1.29
CA LEU A 176 18.05 -10.85 -1.67
C LEU A 176 18.15 -9.73 -0.62
N VAL A 177 17.03 -9.15 -0.23
CA VAL A 177 17.01 -8.06 0.78
C VAL A 177 17.59 -8.55 2.12
N ASP A 178 17.23 -9.76 2.54
CA ASP A 178 17.74 -10.35 3.78
C ASP A 178 19.25 -10.68 3.68
N ALA A 179 19.72 -11.13 2.51
CA ALA A 179 21.15 -11.35 2.25
C ALA A 179 21.96 -10.04 2.28
N VAL A 180 21.44 -8.97 1.68
CA VAL A 180 22.06 -7.63 1.74
C VAL A 180 22.12 -7.12 3.18
N ARG A 181 21.06 -7.31 3.96
CA ARG A 181 21.05 -6.93 5.39
C ARG A 181 22.01 -7.77 6.23
N ALA A 182 22.20 -9.03 5.90
CA ALA A 182 23.15 -9.91 6.60
C ALA A 182 24.59 -9.39 6.50
N LEU A 183 24.92 -8.59 5.46
CA LEU A 183 26.23 -7.95 5.33
C LEU A 183 26.57 -7.03 6.51
N ARG A 184 25.58 -6.48 7.24
CA ARG A 184 25.83 -5.66 8.44
C ARG A 184 26.70 -6.36 9.50
N GLY A 185 26.67 -7.69 9.53
CA GLY A 185 27.47 -8.49 10.47
C GLY A 185 28.91 -8.78 10.00
N ASP A 186 29.30 -8.37 8.78
CA ASP A 186 30.64 -8.63 8.27
C ASP A 186 31.68 -7.79 9.02
N ARG A 187 32.75 -8.44 9.50
CA ARG A 187 33.86 -7.79 10.19
C ARG A 187 34.60 -6.78 9.31
N ARG A 188 34.56 -6.95 7.99
CA ARG A 188 35.16 -6.02 7.02
C ARG A 188 34.49 -4.64 7.07
N LEU A 189 33.24 -4.58 7.51
CA LEU A 189 32.45 -3.36 7.68
C LEU A 189 32.60 -2.73 9.08
N ALA A 190 33.48 -3.25 9.93
CA ALA A 190 33.63 -2.76 11.30
C ALA A 190 33.97 -1.26 11.35
N GLY A 191 33.14 -0.48 12.04
CA GLY A 191 33.27 0.97 12.17
C GLY A 191 32.46 1.77 11.14
N LEU A 192 31.86 1.11 10.15
CA LEU A 192 30.94 1.71 9.19
C LEU A 192 29.50 1.34 9.53
N GLU A 193 28.58 2.24 9.23
CA GLU A 193 27.15 1.99 9.37
C GLU A 193 26.56 1.66 8.01
N LEU A 194 26.00 0.45 7.87
CA LEU A 194 25.33 0.00 6.65
C LEU A 194 23.82 0.18 6.82
N ARG A 195 23.22 0.94 5.90
CA ARG A 195 21.78 1.20 5.82
C ARG A 195 21.22 0.70 4.50
N VAL A 196 19.98 0.22 4.49
CA VAL A 196 19.35 -0.36 3.30
C VAL A 196 17.96 0.22 3.08
N THR A 197 17.70 0.71 1.88
CA THR A 197 16.38 1.18 1.42
C THR A 197 16.20 0.90 -0.07
N GLY A 198 15.24 1.57 -0.71
CA GLY A 198 14.85 1.37 -2.10
C GLY A 198 13.43 0.83 -2.19
N LEU A 199 12.79 1.06 -3.33
CA LEU A 199 11.37 0.73 -3.50
C LEU A 199 11.11 -0.77 -3.35
N ALA A 200 12.05 -1.62 -3.80
CA ALA A 200 11.98 -3.07 -3.64
C ALA A 200 12.01 -3.51 -2.17
N VAL A 201 12.88 -2.89 -1.36
CA VAL A 201 12.98 -3.16 0.09
C VAL A 201 11.72 -2.68 0.82
N GLN A 202 11.21 -1.51 0.45
CA GLN A 202 9.98 -0.97 1.04
C GLN A 202 8.77 -1.88 0.78
N LYS A 203 8.60 -2.36 -0.45
CA LYS A 203 7.52 -3.32 -0.81
C LYS A 203 7.62 -4.61 0.00
N TYR A 204 8.82 -5.22 0.07
CA TYR A 204 9.05 -6.46 0.81
C TYR A 204 8.73 -6.30 2.32
N ASP A 205 9.26 -5.25 2.95
CA ASP A 205 9.06 -5.04 4.38
C ASP A 205 7.60 -4.74 4.72
N VAL A 206 6.90 -3.92 3.91
CA VAL A 206 5.48 -3.64 4.11
C VAL A 206 4.66 -4.93 4.00
N ALA A 207 4.90 -5.78 2.99
CA ALA A 207 4.22 -7.06 2.85
C ALA A 207 4.50 -8.02 4.03
N ARG A 208 5.74 -8.05 4.53
CA ARG A 208 6.12 -8.81 5.72
C ARG A 208 5.42 -8.29 6.98
N LEU A 209 5.29 -6.98 7.12
CA LEU A 209 4.55 -6.34 8.23
C LEU A 209 3.06 -6.67 8.16
N VAL A 210 2.43 -6.64 6.99
CA VAL A 210 1.04 -7.07 6.81
C VAL A 210 0.87 -8.52 7.25
N THR A 211 1.76 -9.42 6.83
CA THR A 211 1.73 -10.84 7.23
C THR A 211 1.87 -11.00 8.75
N ARG A 212 2.83 -10.29 9.37
CA ARG A 212 3.03 -10.30 10.82
C ARG A 212 1.80 -9.76 11.55
N ASP A 213 1.22 -8.68 11.07
CA ASP A 213 0.06 -8.05 11.68
C ASP A 213 -1.17 -8.96 11.56
N GLN A 214 -1.34 -9.72 10.48
CA GLN A 214 -2.37 -10.77 10.40
C GLN A 214 -2.16 -11.86 11.47
N GLN A 215 -0.92 -12.31 11.68
CA GLN A 215 -0.59 -13.34 12.67
C GLN A 215 -0.76 -12.87 14.13
N ILE A 216 -0.69 -11.56 14.39
CA ILE A 216 -0.79 -11.00 15.75
C ILE A 216 -2.18 -10.41 16.01
N LEU A 217 -2.66 -9.53 15.12
CA LEU A 217 -3.89 -8.76 15.32
C LEU A 217 -5.14 -9.61 15.20
N ILE A 218 -5.18 -10.61 14.31
CA ILE A 218 -6.36 -11.48 14.18
C ILE A 218 -6.57 -12.31 15.46
N PRO A 219 -5.57 -13.07 15.98
CA PRO A 219 -5.74 -13.77 17.25
C PRO A 219 -6.03 -12.82 18.42
N LEU A 220 -5.37 -11.66 18.47
CA LEU A 220 -5.63 -10.66 19.49
C LEU A 220 -7.08 -10.15 19.43
N ALA A 221 -7.60 -9.86 18.24
CA ALA A 221 -8.99 -9.45 18.05
C ALA A 221 -9.97 -10.53 18.50
N VAL A 222 -9.69 -11.80 18.22
CA VAL A 222 -10.49 -12.94 18.71
C VAL A 222 -10.48 -12.99 20.24
N VAL A 223 -9.30 -12.83 20.87
CA VAL A 223 -9.18 -12.83 22.34
C VAL A 223 -9.94 -11.66 22.97
N VAL A 224 -9.79 -10.44 22.41
CA VAL A 224 -10.51 -9.25 22.88
C VAL A 224 -12.01 -9.44 22.73
N LEU A 225 -12.47 -9.93 21.57
CA LEU A 225 -13.87 -10.22 21.32
C LEU A 225 -14.41 -11.27 22.31
N ALA A 226 -13.68 -12.36 22.51
CA ALA A 226 -14.05 -13.41 23.46
C ALA A 226 -14.17 -12.86 24.88
N LEU A 227 -13.23 -12.00 25.30
CA LEU A 227 -13.23 -11.35 26.60
C LEU A 227 -14.43 -10.42 26.75
N LEU A 228 -14.73 -9.58 25.75
CA LEU A 228 -15.87 -8.67 25.78
C LEU A 228 -17.21 -9.43 25.87
N LEU A 229 -17.38 -10.49 25.07
CA LEU A 229 -18.55 -11.36 25.14
C LEU A 229 -18.65 -12.07 26.49
N ALA A 230 -17.53 -12.56 27.04
CA ALA A 230 -17.48 -13.21 28.34
C ALA A 230 -17.86 -12.24 29.47
N LEU A 231 -17.37 -11.01 29.42
CA LEU A 231 -17.70 -9.96 30.40
C LEU A 231 -19.17 -9.53 30.31
N HIS A 232 -19.71 -9.44 29.09
CA HIS A 232 -21.09 -9.02 28.85
C HIS A 232 -22.10 -10.11 29.24
N PHE A 233 -21.94 -11.32 28.70
CA PHE A 233 -22.92 -12.40 28.87
C PHE A 233 -22.63 -13.34 30.03
N ARG A 234 -21.37 -13.47 30.46
CA ARG A 234 -20.92 -14.38 31.53
C ARG A 234 -21.34 -15.84 31.35
N ARG A 235 -21.62 -16.25 30.11
CA ARG A 235 -22.06 -17.60 29.73
C ARG A 235 -21.19 -18.10 28.59
N VAL A 236 -20.68 -19.33 28.71
CA VAL A 236 -19.77 -19.92 27.71
C VAL A 236 -20.43 -20.01 26.34
N ALA A 237 -21.70 -20.41 26.26
CA ALA A 237 -22.45 -20.49 25.01
C ALA A 237 -22.55 -19.12 24.30
N ALA A 238 -22.70 -18.03 25.06
CA ALA A 238 -22.77 -16.67 24.52
C ALA A 238 -21.44 -16.16 23.96
N VAL A 239 -20.34 -16.81 24.30
CA VAL A 239 -19.00 -16.50 23.79
C VAL A 239 -18.68 -17.41 22.62
N VAL A 240 -18.85 -18.72 22.80
CA VAL A 240 -18.46 -19.74 21.81
C VAL A 240 -19.32 -19.63 20.55
N LEU A 241 -20.64 -19.43 20.66
CA LEU A 241 -21.50 -19.40 19.48
C LEU A 241 -21.16 -18.25 18.51
N PRO A 242 -21.07 -16.97 18.94
CA PRO A 242 -20.61 -15.90 18.06
C PRO A 242 -19.21 -16.16 17.48
N LEU A 243 -18.26 -16.68 18.28
CA LEU A 243 -16.92 -16.98 17.78
C LEU A 243 -16.91 -18.07 16.70
N VAL A 244 -17.74 -19.12 16.83
CA VAL A 244 -17.85 -20.16 15.80
C VAL A 244 -18.52 -19.62 14.53
N VAL A 245 -19.54 -18.76 14.67
CA VAL A 245 -20.13 -18.05 13.52
C VAL A 245 -19.07 -17.21 12.82
N THR A 246 -18.34 -16.40 13.57
CA THR A 246 -17.26 -15.55 13.06
C THR A 246 -16.17 -16.36 12.36
N GLY A 247 -15.66 -17.41 13.01
CA GLY A 247 -14.62 -18.27 12.44
C GLY A 247 -15.07 -18.97 11.16
N THR A 248 -16.30 -19.50 11.15
CA THR A 248 -16.88 -20.13 9.96
C THR A 248 -17.01 -19.15 8.80
N SER A 249 -17.57 -17.96 9.07
CA SER A 249 -17.76 -16.91 8.06
C SER A 249 -16.44 -16.42 7.49
N LEU A 250 -15.43 -16.32 8.36
CA LEU A 250 -14.08 -15.95 7.96
C LEU A 250 -13.43 -17.01 7.06
N VAL A 251 -13.50 -18.29 7.44
CA VAL A 251 -13.01 -19.41 6.62
C VAL A 251 -13.70 -19.43 5.26
N TRP A 252 -15.01 -19.18 5.21
CA TRP A 252 -15.73 -19.13 3.94
C TRP A 252 -15.27 -17.96 3.08
N THR A 253 -15.14 -16.77 3.67
CA THR A 253 -14.73 -15.56 2.94
C THR A 253 -13.32 -15.70 2.38
N VAL A 254 -12.34 -16.08 3.22
CA VAL A 254 -10.95 -16.24 2.81
C VAL A 254 -10.78 -17.46 1.89
N GLY A 255 -11.54 -18.53 2.12
CA GLY A 255 -11.52 -19.72 1.25
C GLY A 255 -12.02 -19.42 -0.15
N VAL A 256 -13.13 -18.70 -0.31
CA VAL A 256 -13.64 -18.28 -1.63
C VAL A 256 -12.70 -17.25 -2.27
N TYR A 257 -12.11 -16.34 -1.49
CA TYR A 257 -11.09 -15.41 -1.97
C TYR A 257 -9.85 -16.15 -2.54
N SER A 258 -9.35 -17.14 -1.81
CA SER A 258 -8.20 -17.96 -2.25
C SER A 258 -8.56 -18.83 -3.46
N LEU A 259 -9.77 -19.38 -3.54
CA LEU A 259 -10.24 -20.14 -4.72
C LEU A 259 -10.31 -19.30 -5.99
N ALA A 260 -10.49 -17.98 -5.87
CA ALA A 260 -10.42 -17.07 -7.01
C ALA A 260 -8.98 -16.81 -7.49
N GLY A 261 -7.96 -17.44 -6.86
CA GLY A 261 -6.55 -17.26 -7.20
C GLY A 261 -6.01 -15.89 -6.82
N LEU A 262 -6.66 -15.19 -5.88
CA LEU A 262 -6.31 -13.82 -5.50
C LEU A 262 -5.40 -13.82 -4.26
N PRO A 263 -4.23 -13.17 -4.31
CA PRO A 263 -3.40 -12.96 -3.13
C PRO A 263 -3.92 -11.79 -2.28
N LEU A 264 -3.82 -11.90 -0.96
CA LEU A 264 -4.16 -10.83 -0.03
C LEU A 264 -3.18 -9.67 -0.19
N ASN A 265 -3.68 -8.49 -0.50
CA ASN A 265 -2.90 -7.26 -0.58
C ASN A 265 -3.16 -6.38 0.65
N THR A 266 -2.51 -5.22 0.71
CA THR A 266 -2.65 -4.26 1.81
C THR A 266 -4.11 -3.89 2.08
N ILE A 267 -4.96 -3.78 1.06
CA ILE A 267 -6.39 -3.43 1.21
C ILE A 267 -7.23 -4.66 1.57
N THR A 268 -7.08 -5.79 0.86
CA THR A 268 -7.87 -7.01 1.11
C THR A 268 -7.48 -7.71 2.41
N SER A 269 -6.32 -7.37 3.00
CA SER A 269 -5.94 -7.74 4.37
C SER A 269 -6.91 -7.23 5.45
N LEU A 270 -7.77 -6.26 5.12
CA LEU A 270 -8.84 -5.76 6.00
C LEU A 270 -10.08 -6.68 6.01
N LEU A 271 -10.19 -7.66 5.10
CA LEU A 271 -11.34 -8.56 5.05
C LEU A 271 -11.57 -9.29 6.38
N PRO A 272 -10.56 -9.93 7.02
CA PRO A 272 -10.77 -10.62 8.29
C PRO A 272 -11.34 -9.76 9.42
N PRO A 273 -10.73 -8.62 9.81
CA PRO A 273 -11.27 -7.82 10.90
C PRO A 273 -12.68 -7.27 10.61
N VAL A 274 -12.99 -6.93 9.34
CA VAL A 274 -14.31 -6.42 8.96
C VAL A 274 -15.39 -7.50 9.07
N VAL A 275 -15.14 -8.70 8.55
CA VAL A 275 -16.08 -9.83 8.67
C VAL A 275 -16.26 -10.24 10.13
N MET A 276 -15.20 -10.19 10.93
CA MET A 276 -15.27 -10.45 12.37
C MET A 276 -16.26 -9.52 13.08
N VAL A 277 -16.11 -8.21 12.91
CA VAL A 277 -17.00 -7.23 13.58
C VAL A 277 -18.45 -7.41 13.12
N LEU A 278 -18.69 -7.53 11.81
CA LEU A 278 -20.05 -7.65 11.25
C LEU A 278 -20.75 -8.95 11.68
N SER A 279 -20.02 -10.06 11.78
CA SER A 279 -20.59 -11.35 12.20
C SER A 279 -21.06 -11.37 13.66
N VAL A 280 -20.44 -10.57 14.53
CA VAL A 280 -20.75 -10.52 15.96
C VAL A 280 -22.10 -9.84 16.19
N ALA A 281 -22.41 -8.76 15.47
CA ALA A 281 -23.65 -8.00 15.65
C ALA A 281 -24.89 -8.88 15.48
N THR A 282 -25.02 -9.56 14.33
CA THR A 282 -26.13 -10.50 14.07
C THR A 282 -26.15 -11.64 15.09
N SER A 283 -24.98 -12.15 15.48
CA SER A 283 -24.88 -13.26 16.43
C SER A 283 -25.39 -12.88 17.82
N VAL A 284 -25.05 -11.68 18.28
CA VAL A 284 -25.47 -11.13 19.57
C VAL A 284 -26.98 -10.89 19.58
N HIS A 285 -27.56 -10.31 18.52
CA HIS A 285 -29.01 -10.11 18.41
C HIS A 285 -29.79 -11.43 18.47
N LEU A 286 -29.35 -12.44 17.70
CA LEU A 286 -29.98 -13.76 17.69
C LEU A 286 -29.87 -14.47 19.04
N TYR A 287 -28.68 -14.44 19.64
CA TYR A 287 -28.47 -15.06 20.95
C TYR A 287 -29.30 -14.39 22.05
N HIS A 288 -29.34 -13.05 22.08
CA HIS A 288 -30.11 -12.30 23.07
C HIS A 288 -31.62 -12.49 22.90
N GLY A 289 -32.14 -12.44 21.66
CA GLY A 289 -33.56 -12.71 21.40
C GLY A 289 -33.98 -14.11 21.89
N CYS A 290 -33.09 -15.10 21.73
CA CYS A 290 -33.31 -16.44 22.28
C CYS A 290 -33.38 -16.46 23.81
N LEU A 291 -32.64 -15.59 24.51
CA LEU A 291 -32.72 -15.50 25.97
C LEU A 291 -33.97 -14.76 26.47
N GLU A 292 -34.44 -13.74 25.74
CA GLU A 292 -35.61 -12.94 26.15
C GLU A 292 -36.95 -13.62 25.85
N THR A 293 -36.99 -14.55 24.89
CA THR A 293 -38.22 -15.31 24.58
C THR A 293 -38.55 -16.26 25.74
N PRO A 294 -39.66 -16.06 26.48
CA PRO A 294 -40.01 -16.88 27.64
C PRO A 294 -40.29 -18.34 27.24
N ALA A 295 -39.92 -19.29 28.10
CA ALA A 295 -40.35 -20.68 27.97
C ALA A 295 -41.89 -20.74 28.14
N THR A 296 -42.57 -21.32 27.15
CA THR A 296 -44.03 -21.48 27.17
C THR A 296 -44.46 -22.70 27.99
N ALA A 297 -43.56 -23.66 28.21
CA ALA A 297 -43.77 -24.81 29.10
C ALA A 297 -42.44 -25.35 29.67
N PRO A 298 -42.41 -26.00 30.85
CA PRO A 298 -41.16 -26.45 31.46
C PRO A 298 -40.48 -27.59 30.67
N GLY A 299 -39.26 -27.35 30.18
CA GLY A 299 -38.20 -28.37 30.06
C GLY A 299 -38.23 -29.36 28.89
N GLY A 300 -39.11 -29.20 27.90
CA GLY A 300 -39.18 -30.08 26.72
C GLY A 300 -38.26 -29.68 25.56
N ALA A 301 -37.73 -30.65 24.80
CA ALA A 301 -37.00 -30.37 23.55
C ALA A 301 -37.86 -29.67 22.46
N GLY A 302 -39.19 -29.81 22.54
CA GLY A 302 -40.14 -29.09 21.68
C GLY A 302 -40.22 -27.59 22.00
N ASP A 303 -40.13 -27.21 23.28
CA ASP A 303 -40.19 -25.80 23.73
C ASP A 303 -38.94 -25.02 23.31
N ARG A 304 -37.74 -25.64 23.41
CA ARG A 304 -36.49 -25.04 22.91
C ARG A 304 -36.51 -24.75 21.42
N PHE A 305 -37.12 -25.65 20.64
CA PHE A 305 -37.23 -25.50 19.20
C PHE A 305 -38.22 -24.39 18.82
N GLU A 306 -39.39 -24.38 19.46
CA GLU A 306 -40.41 -23.37 19.19
C GLU A 306 -39.91 -21.95 19.52
N ARG A 307 -39.14 -21.80 20.61
CA ARG A 307 -38.41 -20.57 20.93
C ARG A 307 -37.41 -20.15 19.85
N ALA A 308 -36.52 -21.07 19.45
CA ALA A 308 -35.53 -20.79 18.40
C ALA A 308 -36.22 -20.38 17.08
N ALA A 309 -37.33 -21.03 16.73
CA ALA A 309 -38.13 -20.69 15.57
C ALA A 309 -38.85 -19.34 15.72
N ALA A 310 -39.34 -18.98 16.91
CA ALA A 310 -39.97 -17.70 17.18
C ALA A 310 -38.98 -16.54 17.02
N VAL A 311 -37.78 -16.68 17.57
CA VAL A 311 -36.71 -15.68 17.47
C VAL A 311 -36.27 -15.48 16.03
N VAL A 312 -36.09 -16.57 15.27
CA VAL A 312 -35.80 -16.47 13.84
C VAL A 312 -36.94 -15.74 13.12
N ARG A 313 -38.21 -16.00 13.43
CA ARG A 313 -39.34 -15.29 12.79
C ARG A 313 -39.33 -13.79 13.10
N GLU A 314 -38.98 -13.42 14.33
CA GLU A 314 -38.94 -12.03 14.78
C GLU A 314 -37.73 -11.28 14.20
N LEU A 315 -36.55 -11.89 14.25
CA LEU A 315 -35.27 -11.25 13.90
C LEU A 315 -34.84 -11.46 12.44
N TRP A 316 -35.47 -12.36 11.69
CA TRP A 316 -35.13 -12.58 10.27
C TRP A 316 -35.20 -11.30 9.46
N THR A 317 -36.32 -10.57 9.55
CA THR A 317 -36.55 -9.39 8.72
C THR A 317 -35.62 -8.23 9.10
N PRO A 318 -35.49 -7.84 10.39
CA PRO A 318 -34.53 -6.82 10.79
C PRO A 318 -33.09 -7.15 10.39
N CYS A 319 -32.60 -8.35 10.73
CA CYS A 319 -31.23 -8.75 10.41
C CYS A 319 -30.97 -8.91 8.90
N ALA A 320 -31.98 -9.35 8.13
CA ALA A 320 -31.84 -9.43 6.68
C ALA A 320 -31.73 -8.04 6.05
N PHE A 321 -32.45 -7.05 6.58
CA PHE A 321 -32.34 -5.67 6.11
C PHE A 321 -31.01 -5.04 6.48
N THR A 322 -30.50 -5.27 7.70
CA THR A 322 -29.17 -4.75 8.05
C THR A 322 -28.09 -5.39 7.19
N ALA A 323 -28.11 -6.71 7.02
CA ALA A 323 -27.20 -7.43 6.13
C ALA A 323 -27.29 -6.92 4.68
N LEU A 324 -28.50 -6.68 4.17
CA LEU A 324 -28.71 -6.13 2.83
C LEU A 324 -28.12 -4.73 2.68
N THR A 325 -28.35 -3.83 3.65
CA THR A 325 -27.80 -2.48 3.59
C THR A 325 -26.29 -2.46 3.66
N THR A 326 -25.68 -3.31 4.49
CA THR A 326 -24.22 -3.45 4.56
C THR A 326 -23.65 -4.04 3.27
N VAL A 327 -24.30 -5.06 2.68
CA VAL A 327 -23.93 -5.63 1.38
C VAL A 327 -23.97 -4.57 0.29
N LEU A 328 -25.03 -3.77 0.22
CA LEU A 328 -25.16 -2.70 -0.76
C LEU A 328 -24.10 -1.60 -0.55
N GLY A 329 -23.80 -1.25 0.70
CA GLY A 329 -22.72 -0.32 1.05
C GLY A 329 -21.35 -0.83 0.60
N LEU A 330 -21.03 -2.11 0.85
CA LEU A 330 -19.76 -2.72 0.45
C LEU A 330 -19.67 -2.95 -1.06
N LEU A 331 -20.77 -3.36 -1.72
CA LEU A 331 -20.82 -3.53 -3.18
C LEU A 331 -20.67 -2.22 -3.93
N SER A 332 -20.97 -1.07 -3.31
CA SER A 332 -20.67 0.22 -3.95
C SER A 332 -19.18 0.30 -4.33
N LEU A 333 -18.27 -0.21 -3.49
CA LEU A 333 -16.82 -0.25 -3.74
C LEU A 333 -16.43 -1.06 -4.98
N ALA A 334 -17.31 -1.96 -5.45
CA ALA A 334 -17.07 -2.77 -6.64
C ALA A 334 -17.01 -1.93 -7.94
N ILE A 335 -17.51 -0.68 -7.91
CA ILE A 335 -17.48 0.27 -9.03
C ILE A 335 -16.07 0.91 -9.18
N SER A 336 -15.19 0.76 -8.19
CA SER A 336 -13.85 1.35 -8.23
C SER A 336 -12.99 0.81 -9.37
N ASP A 337 -12.24 1.71 -10.04
CA ASP A 337 -11.23 1.38 -11.06
C ASP A 337 -9.99 0.67 -10.49
N THR A 338 -9.89 0.56 -9.16
CA THR A 338 -8.77 -0.09 -8.48
C THR A 338 -9.13 -1.53 -8.15
N PRO A 339 -8.44 -2.54 -8.72
CA PRO A 339 -8.75 -3.95 -8.51
C PRO A 339 -8.81 -4.35 -7.04
N ALA A 340 -7.84 -3.91 -6.22
CA ALA A 340 -7.81 -4.21 -4.79
C ALA A 340 -9.06 -3.71 -4.03
N VAL A 341 -9.56 -2.50 -4.34
CA VAL A 341 -10.77 -1.92 -3.73
C VAL A 341 -12.02 -2.67 -4.19
N ARG A 342 -12.10 -3.00 -5.48
CA ARG A 342 -13.23 -3.76 -6.05
C ARG A 342 -13.32 -5.15 -5.45
N GLN A 343 -12.19 -5.86 -5.39
CA GLN A 343 -12.10 -7.17 -4.76
C GLN A 343 -12.52 -7.08 -3.29
N PHE A 344 -11.97 -6.14 -2.51
CA PHE A 344 -12.37 -5.94 -1.13
C PHE A 344 -13.89 -5.76 -0.98
N GLY A 345 -14.52 -4.89 -1.78
CA GLY A 345 -15.97 -4.66 -1.75
C GLY A 345 -16.80 -5.93 -1.99
N VAL A 346 -16.45 -6.68 -3.04
CA VAL A 346 -17.18 -7.92 -3.42
C VAL A 346 -17.03 -9.01 -2.35
N PHE A 347 -15.81 -9.27 -1.89
CA PHE A 347 -15.56 -10.34 -0.92
C PHE A 347 -16.00 -9.96 0.49
N ALA A 348 -15.95 -8.68 0.88
CA ALA A 348 -16.54 -8.21 2.13
C ALA A 348 -18.07 -8.38 2.11
N ALA A 349 -18.73 -8.03 1.00
CA ALA A 349 -20.16 -8.24 0.82
C ALA A 349 -20.53 -9.74 0.90
N PHE A 350 -19.74 -10.61 0.26
CA PHE A 350 -19.89 -12.05 0.42
C PHE A 350 -19.74 -12.48 1.88
N GLY A 351 -18.76 -11.95 2.61
CA GLY A 351 -18.54 -12.25 4.03
C GLY A 351 -19.72 -11.86 4.93
N VAL A 352 -20.43 -10.77 4.61
CA VAL A 352 -21.67 -10.38 5.30
C VAL A 352 -22.81 -11.34 5.01
N VAL A 353 -22.99 -11.74 3.74
CA VAL A 353 -24.00 -12.75 3.39
C VAL A 353 -23.69 -14.08 4.07
N ALA A 354 -22.43 -14.51 4.06
CA ALA A 354 -21.97 -15.71 4.73
C ALA A 354 -22.22 -15.64 6.24
N SER A 355 -21.89 -14.51 6.90
CA SER A 355 -22.11 -14.35 8.33
C SER A 355 -23.59 -14.35 8.71
N PHE A 356 -24.44 -13.70 7.92
CA PHE A 356 -25.88 -13.73 8.11
C PHE A 356 -26.44 -15.16 7.99
N VAL A 357 -26.08 -15.88 6.92
CA VAL A 357 -26.55 -17.25 6.67
C VAL A 357 -26.06 -18.21 7.76
N VAL A 358 -24.78 -18.14 8.11
CA VAL A 358 -24.17 -18.97 9.16
C VAL A 358 -24.82 -18.66 10.51
N ALA A 359 -25.00 -17.39 10.89
CA ALA A 359 -25.63 -17.01 12.16
C ALA A 359 -27.07 -17.52 12.26
N MET A 360 -27.88 -17.33 11.19
CA MET A 360 -29.28 -17.75 11.13
C MET A 360 -29.48 -19.27 11.19
N ILE A 361 -28.49 -20.05 10.78
CA ILE A 361 -28.55 -21.52 10.84
C ILE A 361 -27.93 -22.02 12.16
N LEU A 362 -26.69 -21.60 12.44
CA LEU A 362 -25.86 -22.17 13.50
C LEU A 362 -26.39 -21.82 14.89
N ILE A 363 -26.75 -20.55 15.14
CA ILE A 363 -27.15 -20.12 16.49
C ILE A 363 -28.47 -20.78 16.92
N PRO A 364 -29.57 -20.69 16.14
CA PRO A 364 -30.82 -21.33 16.54
C PRO A 364 -30.66 -22.85 16.66
N ALA A 365 -29.93 -23.50 15.73
CA ALA A 365 -29.71 -24.94 15.78
C ALA A 365 -28.90 -25.36 17.01
N ALA A 366 -27.80 -24.67 17.33
CA ALA A 366 -26.96 -24.99 18.48
C ALA A 366 -27.72 -24.84 19.81
N LEU A 367 -28.51 -23.78 19.95
CA LEU A 367 -29.31 -23.54 21.16
C LEU A 367 -30.39 -24.60 21.41
N THR A 368 -30.83 -25.35 20.39
CA THR A 368 -31.73 -26.50 20.62
C THR A 368 -31.05 -27.68 21.35
N PHE A 369 -29.72 -27.79 21.24
CA PHE A 369 -28.93 -28.85 21.85
C PHE A 369 -28.35 -28.49 23.22
N LEU A 370 -28.19 -27.20 23.51
CA LEU A 370 -27.70 -26.73 24.81
C LEU A 370 -28.79 -26.91 25.88
N PRO A 371 -28.48 -27.53 27.04
CA PRO A 371 -29.41 -27.59 28.16
C PRO A 371 -29.76 -26.17 28.63
N GLU A 372 -30.99 -25.99 29.10
CA GLU A 372 -31.37 -24.73 29.74
C GLU A 372 -30.59 -24.62 31.05
N ASP A 373 -29.63 -23.71 31.11
CA ASP A 373 -29.11 -23.26 32.39
C ASP A 373 -30.22 -22.47 33.08
N ALA A 374 -30.98 -23.19 33.91
CA ALA A 374 -31.90 -22.61 34.88
C ALA A 374 -31.09 -21.74 35.84
N GLY A 375 -31.21 -20.41 35.70
CA GLY A 375 -30.57 -19.47 36.62
C GLY A 375 -30.33 -18.08 36.03
N ASP A 376 -31.25 -17.16 36.35
CA ASP A 376 -31.01 -15.76 36.72
C ASP A 376 -29.86 -15.02 36.03
N GLY A 377 -29.98 -14.88 34.70
CA GLY A 377 -29.31 -13.79 33.97
C GLY A 377 -30.09 -12.47 34.02
N VAL A 378 -31.20 -12.40 34.77
CA VAL A 378 -32.01 -11.19 34.88
C VAL A 378 -31.19 -10.10 35.58
N ARG A 379 -30.77 -9.13 34.77
CA ARG A 379 -30.38 -7.75 35.08
C ARG A 379 -30.29 -7.45 36.58
N ARG A 380 -29.11 -7.03 37.04
CA ARG A 380 -29.03 -6.18 38.25
C ARG A 380 -29.35 -4.74 37.83
N PRO A 381 -30.58 -4.22 38.01
CA PRO A 381 -30.80 -2.79 37.92
C PRO A 381 -29.91 -2.08 38.96
N GLY A 382 -29.21 -1.02 38.55
CA GLY A 382 -28.40 -0.18 39.44
C GLY A 382 -26.88 -0.24 39.27
N GLY A 383 -26.36 -1.01 38.30
CA GLY A 383 -24.94 -0.94 37.91
C GLY A 383 -24.54 0.43 37.33
N VAL A 384 -23.23 0.72 37.27
CA VAL A 384 -22.71 2.00 36.75
C VAL A 384 -23.18 2.25 35.31
N VAL A 385 -23.16 1.22 34.46
CA VAL A 385 -23.63 1.28 33.06
C VAL A 385 -25.11 1.65 32.99
N ASP A 386 -25.96 1.00 33.79
CA ASP A 386 -27.40 1.27 33.82
C ASP A 386 -27.70 2.68 34.37
N ARG A 387 -26.91 3.17 35.34
CA ARG A 387 -27.02 4.56 35.82
C ARG A 387 -26.61 5.57 34.73
N LEU A 388 -25.56 5.28 33.97
CA LEU A 388 -25.11 6.11 32.84
C LEU A 388 -26.13 6.12 31.70
N LEU A 389 -26.68 4.96 31.33
CA LEU A 389 -27.74 4.83 30.34
C LEU A 389 -29.00 5.57 30.76
N ARG A 390 -29.40 5.47 32.04
CA ARG A 390 -30.52 6.25 32.57
C ARG A 390 -30.25 7.75 32.57
N ALA A 391 -29.05 8.18 32.94
CA ALA A 391 -28.66 9.60 32.93
C ALA A 391 -28.64 10.18 31.50
N THR A 392 -28.11 9.44 30.53
CA THR A 392 -28.10 9.86 29.12
C THR A 392 -29.51 9.90 28.55
N ALA A 393 -30.34 8.89 28.85
CA ALA A 393 -31.76 8.87 28.45
C ALA A 393 -32.57 10.02 29.05
N THR A 394 -32.36 10.35 30.35
CA THR A 394 -33.07 11.47 30.99
C THR A 394 -32.64 12.81 30.41
N VAL A 395 -31.34 13.04 30.17
CA VAL A 395 -30.85 14.28 29.53
C VAL A 395 -31.40 14.41 28.11
N ALA A 396 -31.33 13.35 27.31
CA ALA A 396 -31.84 13.34 25.94
C ALA A 396 -33.34 13.61 25.87
N SER A 397 -34.12 13.03 26.79
CA SER A 397 -35.58 13.16 26.80
C SER A 397 -36.07 14.47 27.45
N ALA A 398 -35.38 14.97 28.48
CA ALA A 398 -35.78 16.18 29.20
C ALA A 398 -35.33 17.48 28.50
N ARG A 399 -34.25 17.43 27.70
CA ARG A 399 -33.69 18.60 27.00
C ARG A 399 -33.33 18.29 25.53
N PRO A 400 -34.29 17.82 24.72
CA PRO A 400 -34.01 17.36 23.35
C PRO A 400 -33.43 18.47 22.47
N TRP A 401 -33.97 19.70 22.55
CA TRP A 401 -33.46 20.84 21.78
C TRP A 401 -32.04 21.24 22.16
N SER A 402 -31.69 21.19 23.45
CA SER A 402 -30.31 21.46 23.88
C SER A 402 -29.35 20.41 23.31
N VAL A 403 -29.72 19.13 23.36
CA VAL A 403 -28.90 18.05 22.80
C VAL A 403 -28.75 18.19 21.28
N LEU A 404 -29.85 18.46 20.56
CA LEU A 404 -29.82 18.66 19.11
C LEU A 404 -28.99 19.88 18.71
N LEU A 405 -29.14 21.02 19.40
CA LEU A 405 -28.37 22.23 19.14
C LEU A 405 -26.87 22.02 19.44
N SER A 406 -26.54 21.38 20.56
CA SER A 406 -25.14 21.06 20.89
C SER A 406 -24.52 20.08 19.89
N ALA A 407 -25.23 19.02 19.49
CA ALA A 407 -24.76 18.07 18.49
C ALA A 407 -24.57 18.73 17.12
N THR A 408 -25.49 19.61 16.73
CA THR A 408 -25.41 20.40 15.49
C THR A 408 -24.22 21.35 15.55
N ALA A 409 -24.06 22.11 16.63
CA ALA A 409 -22.95 23.04 16.81
C ALA A 409 -21.59 22.32 16.76
N LEU A 410 -21.45 21.19 17.48
CA LEU A 410 -20.24 20.38 17.43
C LEU A 410 -19.96 19.82 16.03
N THR A 411 -20.99 19.46 15.28
CA THR A 411 -20.83 18.96 13.92
C THR A 411 -20.48 20.08 12.94
N LEU A 412 -20.99 21.29 13.12
CA LEU A 412 -20.55 22.46 12.35
C LEU A 412 -19.08 22.79 12.61
N VAL A 413 -18.61 22.65 13.85
CA VAL A 413 -17.19 22.75 14.18
C VAL A 413 -16.39 21.64 13.48
N ALA A 414 -16.86 20.40 13.52
CA ALA A 414 -16.22 19.28 12.83
C ALA A 414 -16.15 19.50 11.30
N LEU A 415 -17.23 19.99 10.68
CA LEU A 415 -17.29 20.40 9.28
C LEU A 415 -16.27 21.50 8.95
N ALA A 416 -16.13 22.49 9.82
CA ALA A 416 -15.16 23.58 9.64
C ALA A 416 -13.70 23.10 9.72
N LEU A 417 -13.44 21.95 10.37
CA LEU A 417 -12.12 21.34 10.46
C LEU A 417 -11.78 20.43 9.27
N LEU A 418 -12.77 19.98 8.49
CA LEU A 418 -12.56 19.06 7.35
C LEU A 418 -11.59 19.57 6.29
N PRO A 419 -11.54 20.88 5.92
CA PRO A 419 -10.55 21.38 4.97
C PRO A 419 -9.10 21.18 5.40
N GLY A 420 -8.85 20.94 6.70
CA GLY A 420 -7.52 20.63 7.23
C GLY A 420 -7.08 19.17 7.04
N VAL A 421 -7.95 18.27 6.57
CA VAL A 421 -7.59 16.88 6.26
C VAL A 421 -6.68 16.85 5.05
N ARG A 422 -5.42 16.48 5.28
CA ARG A 422 -4.42 16.32 4.22
C ARG A 422 -4.59 14.97 3.55
N THR A 423 -4.64 14.96 2.23
CA THR A 423 -4.62 13.72 1.44
C THR A 423 -3.17 13.41 1.12
N ASP A 424 -2.64 12.35 1.72
CA ASP A 424 -1.31 11.90 1.38
C ASP A 424 -1.08 10.43 1.73
N THR A 425 -0.18 9.79 0.99
CA THR A 425 0.20 8.39 1.15
C THR A 425 1.72 8.32 1.07
N ASP A 426 2.32 7.99 2.21
CA ASP A 426 3.75 7.74 2.37
C ASP A 426 3.93 6.34 2.98
N LEU A 427 4.45 5.41 2.17
CA LEU A 427 4.69 4.01 2.57
C LEU A 427 5.63 3.92 3.79
N VAL A 428 6.66 4.77 3.84
CA VAL A 428 7.62 4.80 4.95
C VAL A 428 7.02 5.50 6.17
N GLY A 429 6.12 6.45 5.94
CA GLY A 429 5.35 7.13 6.98
C GLY A 429 4.45 6.19 7.81
N PHE A 430 4.00 5.07 7.24
CA PHE A 430 3.24 4.04 7.98
C PHE A 430 4.07 3.31 9.04
N LEU A 431 5.38 3.33 8.90
CA LEU A 431 6.28 2.68 9.84
C LEU A 431 6.41 3.53 11.11
N ARG A 432 6.44 2.85 12.26
CA ARG A 432 6.64 3.52 13.56
C ARG A 432 7.97 4.29 13.57
N PRO A 433 8.05 5.44 14.25
CA PRO A 433 9.33 6.11 14.49
C PRO A 433 10.35 5.12 15.09
N GLY A 434 11.56 5.09 14.55
CA GLY A 434 12.61 4.15 14.95
C GLY A 434 12.55 2.75 14.32
N ALA A 435 11.58 2.48 13.44
CA ALA A 435 11.65 1.30 12.59
C ALA A 435 12.86 1.41 11.64
N GLU A 436 13.62 0.33 11.52
CA GLU A 436 14.89 0.28 10.77
C GLU A 436 14.76 0.84 9.34
N LEU A 437 13.81 0.33 8.56
CA LEU A 437 13.57 0.82 7.20
C LEU A 437 13.24 2.32 7.15
N ARG A 438 12.50 2.84 8.14
CA ARG A 438 12.17 4.27 8.20
C ARG A 438 13.40 5.12 8.47
N THR A 439 14.17 4.75 9.49
CA THR A 439 15.40 5.47 9.85
C THR A 439 16.44 5.41 8.72
N ASP A 440 16.59 4.24 8.09
CA ASP A 440 17.52 4.06 6.97
C ASP A 440 17.09 4.90 5.76
N THR A 441 15.79 4.92 5.43
CA THR A 441 15.27 5.72 4.32
C THR A 441 15.39 7.21 4.58
N GLU A 442 15.02 7.68 5.77
CA GLU A 442 15.11 9.11 6.15
C GLU A 442 16.57 9.59 6.14
N TYR A 443 17.51 8.75 6.57
CA TYR A 443 18.94 9.06 6.52
C TYR A 443 19.45 9.14 5.06
N ILE A 444 19.18 8.12 4.25
CA ILE A 444 19.66 8.04 2.87
C ILE A 444 19.07 9.19 2.03
N ASP A 445 17.79 9.49 2.19
CA ASP A 445 17.12 10.60 1.51
C ASP A 445 17.78 11.96 1.82
N GLY A 446 18.14 12.18 3.09
CA GLY A 446 18.85 13.40 3.51
C GLY A 446 20.30 13.45 3.05
N ALA A 447 21.00 12.31 3.02
CA ALA A 447 22.42 12.23 2.69
C ALA A 447 22.70 12.31 1.17
N VAL A 448 21.92 11.59 0.36
CA VAL A 448 22.15 11.40 -1.08
C VAL A 448 20.94 11.78 -1.92
N GLY A 449 20.22 12.82 -1.51
CA GLY A 449 19.29 13.54 -2.37
C GLY A 449 17.99 12.80 -2.74
N GLY A 450 17.86 11.50 -2.54
CA GLY A 450 16.62 10.83 -2.93
C GLY A 450 16.69 9.32 -2.93
N VAL A 451 15.53 8.73 -2.72
CA VAL A 451 15.32 7.28 -2.62
C VAL A 451 14.36 6.74 -3.68
N ALA A 452 13.79 7.62 -4.50
CA ALA A 452 12.89 7.29 -5.61
C ALA A 452 13.38 7.93 -6.92
N SER A 453 12.99 7.36 -8.05
CA SER A 453 13.24 7.91 -9.38
C SER A 453 11.95 8.02 -10.20
N LEU A 454 11.81 9.13 -10.90
CA LEU A 454 10.80 9.37 -11.93
C LEU A 454 11.47 9.20 -13.28
N GLU A 455 10.88 8.37 -14.15
CA GLU A 455 11.49 8.02 -15.42
C GLU A 455 10.82 8.77 -16.58
N ILE A 456 11.62 9.39 -17.44
CA ILE A 456 11.18 10.01 -18.67
C ILE A 456 11.82 9.26 -19.83
N ALA A 457 11.00 8.58 -20.63
CA ALA A 457 11.41 7.97 -21.88
C ALA A 457 11.12 8.92 -23.04
N VAL A 458 12.10 9.11 -23.91
CA VAL A 458 12.00 10.00 -25.06
C VAL A 458 12.34 9.21 -26.32
N ALA A 459 11.52 9.40 -27.36
CA ALA A 459 11.75 8.90 -28.72
C ALA A 459 11.41 10.01 -29.73
N ARG A 460 12.05 10.00 -30.90
CA ARG A 460 11.60 10.86 -32.01
C ARG A 460 10.40 10.22 -32.72
N ARG A 461 9.44 11.03 -33.14
CA ARG A 461 8.26 10.54 -33.89
C ARG A 461 8.60 9.98 -35.26
N ASP A 462 9.64 10.51 -35.88
CA ASP A 462 10.17 10.03 -37.15
C ASP A 462 10.98 8.72 -37.03
N ARG A 463 11.15 8.21 -35.79
CA ARG A 463 11.87 6.96 -35.44
C ARG A 463 13.35 6.94 -35.80
N TYR A 464 13.95 8.09 -36.08
CA TYR A 464 15.40 8.18 -36.22
C TYR A 464 16.10 8.10 -34.85
N PRO A 465 17.36 7.65 -34.80
CA PRO A 465 18.19 7.72 -33.60
C PRO A 465 18.26 9.14 -33.01
N LEU A 466 18.31 9.23 -31.68
CA LEU A 466 18.43 10.47 -30.90
C LEU A 466 19.89 10.98 -30.85
N THR A 467 20.52 11.09 -32.01
CA THR A 467 21.94 11.44 -32.15
C THR A 467 22.17 12.83 -32.75
N ALA A 468 21.11 13.57 -33.09
CA ALA A 468 21.26 14.93 -33.62
C ALA A 468 21.62 15.91 -32.50
N LYS A 469 22.30 16.99 -32.86
CA LYS A 469 22.71 18.05 -31.90
C LYS A 469 21.51 18.60 -31.13
N GLU A 470 20.42 18.84 -31.84
CA GLU A 470 19.15 19.28 -31.26
C GLU A 470 18.58 18.28 -30.22
N ASP A 471 18.75 16.97 -30.44
CA ASP A 471 18.29 15.93 -29.50
C ASP A 471 19.02 16.07 -28.16
N VAL A 472 20.36 16.18 -28.20
CA VAL A 472 21.21 16.26 -27.00
C VAL A 472 21.05 17.60 -26.29
N GLU A 473 20.95 18.71 -27.04
CA GLU A 473 20.68 20.04 -26.47
C GLU A 473 19.34 20.07 -25.73
N ARG A 474 18.30 19.44 -26.28
CA ARG A 474 17.00 19.32 -25.61
C ARG A 474 17.08 18.44 -24.36
N MET A 475 17.81 17.34 -24.40
CA MET A 475 18.07 16.52 -23.20
C MET A 475 18.80 17.31 -22.11
N ALA A 476 19.82 18.09 -22.48
CA ALA A 476 20.58 18.93 -21.55
C ALA A 476 19.72 20.05 -20.95
N ALA A 477 18.89 20.69 -21.79
CA ALA A 477 17.94 21.71 -21.37
C ALA A 477 16.90 21.16 -20.39
N PHE A 478 16.33 19.98 -20.68
CA PHE A 478 15.41 19.29 -19.77
C PHE A 478 16.09 18.95 -18.45
N ALA A 479 17.26 18.31 -18.46
CA ALA A 479 17.99 17.95 -17.25
C ALA A 479 18.26 19.18 -16.38
N SER A 480 18.69 20.29 -16.98
CA SER A 480 18.91 21.55 -16.28
C SER A 480 17.63 22.16 -15.71
N LYS A 481 16.51 22.09 -16.45
CA LYS A 481 15.20 22.60 -16.00
C LYS A 481 14.65 21.76 -14.84
N ALA A 482 14.71 20.44 -14.95
CA ALA A 482 14.25 19.50 -13.93
C ALA A 482 15.06 19.60 -12.63
N ARG A 483 16.40 19.73 -12.70
CA ARG A 483 17.27 19.90 -11.51
C ARG A 483 16.94 21.14 -10.65
N ARG A 484 16.28 22.16 -11.22
CA ARG A 484 15.88 23.37 -10.49
C ARG A 484 14.54 23.22 -9.75
N ARG A 485 13.81 22.13 -9.95
CA ARG A 485 12.52 21.88 -9.30
C ARG A 485 12.72 21.48 -7.84
N ASP A 486 11.92 22.04 -6.95
CA ASP A 486 11.95 21.68 -5.53
C ASP A 486 11.45 20.24 -5.31
N GLY A 487 12.30 19.40 -4.73
CA GLY A 487 12.08 17.96 -4.56
C GLY A 487 12.84 17.07 -5.55
N VAL A 488 13.49 17.64 -6.57
CA VAL A 488 14.42 16.91 -7.45
C VAL A 488 15.84 17.09 -6.92
N SER A 489 16.58 16.00 -6.79
CA SER A 489 17.98 16.02 -6.33
C SER A 489 19.01 15.82 -7.42
N GLY A 490 18.62 15.18 -8.51
CA GLY A 490 19.53 14.86 -9.60
C GLY A 490 18.77 14.39 -10.83
N VAL A 491 19.45 14.45 -11.96
CA VAL A 491 18.96 13.89 -13.22
C VAL A 491 20.11 13.13 -13.85
N LEU A 492 19.92 11.82 -14.01
CA LEU A 492 20.82 10.93 -14.72
C LEU A 492 20.40 10.87 -16.19
N SER A 493 21.33 11.16 -17.09
CA SER A 493 21.12 11.20 -18.53
C SER A 493 22.39 10.80 -19.27
N ILE A 494 22.29 10.57 -20.58
CA ILE A 494 23.46 10.30 -21.45
C ILE A 494 24.30 11.55 -21.72
N VAL A 495 23.76 12.75 -21.43
CA VAL A 495 24.40 14.03 -21.77
C VAL A 495 25.80 14.18 -21.15
N PRO A 496 26.02 13.95 -19.84
CA PRO A 496 27.37 14.03 -19.27
C PRO A 496 28.36 13.03 -19.89
N VAL A 497 27.88 11.86 -20.31
CA VAL A 497 28.73 10.85 -20.98
C VAL A 497 29.22 11.37 -22.33
N VAL A 498 28.32 12.00 -23.11
CA VAL A 498 28.67 12.64 -24.39
C VAL A 498 29.65 13.80 -24.16
N GLU A 499 29.42 14.63 -23.15
CA GLU A 499 30.32 15.75 -22.82
C GLU A 499 31.72 15.28 -22.41
N GLN A 500 31.81 14.19 -21.65
CA GLN A 500 33.08 13.59 -21.23
C GLN A 500 33.82 12.94 -22.39
N LEU A 501 33.14 12.18 -23.25
CA LEU A 501 33.73 11.62 -24.47
C LEU A 501 34.29 12.73 -25.36
N THR A 502 33.55 13.82 -25.51
CA THR A 502 33.99 14.97 -26.30
C THR A 502 35.26 15.59 -25.72
N ALA A 503 35.30 15.84 -24.40
CA ALA A 503 36.50 16.36 -23.76
C ALA A 503 37.70 15.38 -23.82
N ALA A 504 37.44 14.08 -23.79
CA ALA A 504 38.45 13.05 -23.88
C ALA A 504 39.05 12.92 -25.29
N GLU A 505 38.24 13.00 -26.34
CA GLU A 505 38.66 12.90 -27.74
C GLU A 505 39.31 14.19 -28.25
N TYR A 506 38.70 15.33 -27.97
CA TYR A 506 39.09 16.62 -28.55
C TYR A 506 39.89 17.51 -27.59
N GLY A 507 40.01 17.12 -26.32
CA GLY A 507 40.62 17.92 -25.26
C GLY A 507 39.75 19.09 -24.78
N GLY A 508 40.08 19.61 -23.60
CA GLY A 508 39.38 20.74 -22.97
C GLY A 508 38.39 20.34 -21.89
N GLU A 509 37.48 21.25 -21.55
CA GLU A 509 36.43 21.00 -20.55
C GLU A 509 35.25 20.20 -21.15
N PRO A 510 34.54 19.37 -20.36
CA PRO A 510 33.34 18.65 -20.79
C PRO A 510 32.32 19.59 -21.42
N ARG A 511 31.97 19.31 -22.68
CA ARG A 511 31.05 20.12 -23.48
C ARG A 511 30.43 19.30 -24.59
N LEU A 512 29.29 19.75 -25.11
CA LEU A 512 28.67 19.14 -26.27
C LEU A 512 29.52 19.37 -27.55
N PRO A 513 29.58 18.39 -28.47
CA PRO A 513 30.20 18.58 -29.79
C PRO A 513 29.59 19.74 -30.56
N GLU A 514 30.44 20.52 -31.25
CA GLU A 514 29.97 21.66 -32.04
C GLU A 514 29.42 21.24 -33.41
N SER A 515 30.07 20.25 -34.04
CA SER A 515 29.73 19.75 -35.37
C SER A 515 28.89 18.47 -35.30
N SER A 516 28.07 18.24 -36.33
CA SER A 516 27.27 17.01 -36.44
C SER A 516 28.13 15.76 -36.66
N ASP A 517 29.27 15.91 -37.32
CA ASP A 517 30.20 14.79 -37.60
C ASP A 517 30.88 14.31 -36.31
N ASP A 518 31.33 15.24 -35.47
CA ASP A 518 31.91 14.91 -34.16
C ASP A 518 30.88 14.24 -33.24
N LEU A 519 29.62 14.71 -33.28
CA LEU A 519 28.55 14.12 -32.50
C LEU A 519 28.23 12.69 -32.95
N ALA A 520 28.20 12.45 -34.26
CA ALA A 520 28.00 11.11 -34.81
C ALA A 520 29.13 10.16 -34.38
N TYR A 521 30.38 10.61 -34.43
CA TYR A 521 31.54 9.85 -33.96
C TYR A 521 31.46 9.54 -32.45
N VAL A 522 31.11 10.54 -31.62
CA VAL A 522 30.94 10.32 -30.17
C VAL A 522 29.83 9.31 -29.88
N PHE A 523 28.71 9.35 -30.60
CA PHE A 523 27.64 8.36 -30.43
C PHE A 523 28.00 6.97 -30.94
N GLU A 524 28.88 6.86 -31.94
CA GLU A 524 29.47 5.58 -32.35
C GLU A 524 30.29 4.97 -31.20
N LEU A 525 31.13 5.79 -30.53
CA LEU A 525 31.85 5.37 -29.32
C LEU A 525 30.92 4.98 -28.17
N VAL A 526 29.81 5.70 -27.96
CA VAL A 526 28.77 5.35 -26.98
C VAL A 526 28.14 3.99 -27.30
N ALA A 527 27.85 3.73 -28.58
CA ALA A 527 27.23 2.49 -29.03
C ALA A 527 28.19 1.28 -28.94
N GLU A 528 29.47 1.49 -29.20
CA GLU A 528 30.53 0.49 -29.00
C GLU A 528 30.82 0.25 -27.51
N GLY A 529 30.60 1.28 -26.69
CA GLY A 529 30.76 1.25 -25.24
C GLY A 529 29.95 0.14 -24.57
N ARG A 530 30.64 -0.74 -23.83
CA ARG A 530 29.99 -1.81 -23.04
C ARG A 530 29.65 -1.40 -21.61
N ASP A 531 29.64 -0.11 -21.31
CA ASP A 531 29.35 0.39 -19.97
C ASP A 531 27.90 0.07 -19.57
N ALA A 532 27.72 -0.50 -18.39
CA ALA A 532 26.41 -0.85 -17.85
C ALA A 532 25.52 0.38 -17.65
N LEU A 533 26.10 1.54 -17.33
CA LEU A 533 25.38 2.80 -17.16
C LEU A 533 24.78 3.28 -18.48
N ILE A 534 25.54 3.21 -19.58
CA ILE A 534 25.09 3.61 -20.92
C ILE A 534 23.88 2.76 -21.34
N ARG A 535 23.96 1.44 -21.16
CA ARG A 535 22.88 0.49 -21.49
C ARG A 535 21.59 0.73 -20.69
N ARG A 536 21.67 1.38 -19.52
CA ARG A 536 20.50 1.78 -18.73
C ARG A 536 19.83 3.03 -19.30
N LEU A 537 20.62 3.92 -19.89
CA LEU A 537 20.18 5.24 -20.33
C LEU A 537 19.72 5.27 -21.77
N VAL A 538 20.20 4.37 -22.62
CA VAL A 538 19.85 4.33 -24.04
C VAL A 538 19.69 2.88 -24.51
N VAL A 539 18.73 2.65 -25.41
CA VAL A 539 18.59 1.35 -26.10
C VAL A 539 19.68 1.18 -27.18
N GLU A 540 19.97 -0.06 -27.59
CA GLU A 540 21.08 -0.38 -28.51
C GLU A 540 21.02 0.37 -29.85
N ASP A 541 19.82 0.67 -30.37
CA ASP A 541 19.64 1.40 -31.64
C ASP A 541 19.57 2.94 -31.49
N LEU A 542 19.78 3.45 -30.27
CA LEU A 542 19.72 4.88 -29.91
C LEU A 542 18.38 5.57 -30.23
N THR A 543 17.31 4.81 -30.53
CA THR A 543 15.99 5.39 -30.88
C THR A 543 15.21 5.87 -29.66
N ARG A 544 15.58 5.37 -28.47
CA ARG A 544 14.95 5.70 -27.19
C ARG A 544 15.98 6.01 -26.12
N VAL A 545 15.78 7.14 -25.44
CA VAL A 545 16.63 7.55 -24.30
C VAL A 545 15.78 7.62 -23.04
N ARG A 546 16.35 7.15 -21.93
CA ARG A 546 15.84 7.25 -20.58
C ARG A 546 16.54 8.40 -19.85
N LEU A 547 15.76 9.29 -19.28
CA LEU A 547 16.19 10.35 -18.37
C LEU A 547 15.60 10.03 -16.99
N SER A 548 16.45 9.68 -16.04
CA SER A 548 16.02 9.29 -14.68
C SER A 548 16.15 10.48 -13.74
N VAL A 549 15.02 10.98 -13.25
CA VAL A 549 14.93 12.14 -12.35
C VAL A 549 14.85 11.62 -10.92
N ARG A 550 15.87 11.87 -10.11
CA ARG A 550 15.90 11.43 -8.71
C ARG A 550 15.11 12.39 -7.84
N VAL A 551 14.24 11.83 -7.00
CA VAL A 551 13.25 12.58 -6.21
C VAL A 551 13.44 12.27 -4.73
N HIS A 552 13.37 13.32 -3.92
CA HIS A 552 13.35 13.23 -2.46
C HIS A 552 12.10 12.50 -1.95
N ARG A 553 12.14 12.01 -0.71
CA ARG A 553 10.96 11.44 -0.06
C ARG A 553 9.90 12.52 0.12
N ILE A 554 8.85 12.42 -0.69
CA ILE A 554 7.67 13.27 -0.65
C ILE A 554 6.43 12.37 -0.70
N GLY A 555 5.35 12.80 -0.05
CA GLY A 555 4.10 12.05 -0.11
C GLY A 555 3.45 12.12 -1.51
N SER A 556 2.63 11.11 -1.81
CA SER A 556 1.86 10.94 -3.05
C SER A 556 1.23 12.22 -3.63
N ALA A 557 0.70 13.14 -2.80
CA ALA A 557 0.03 14.34 -3.30
C ALA A 557 1.03 15.37 -3.86
N ARG A 558 2.18 15.54 -3.19
CA ARG A 558 3.27 16.38 -3.69
C ARG A 558 4.00 15.69 -4.85
N ALA A 559 4.18 14.37 -4.78
CA ALA A 559 4.74 13.56 -5.85
C ALA A 559 3.93 13.70 -7.15
N ALA A 560 2.60 13.60 -7.09
CA ALA A 560 1.72 13.76 -8.25
C ALA A 560 1.87 15.13 -8.92
N ARG A 561 1.97 16.22 -8.14
CA ARG A 561 2.24 17.56 -8.68
C ARG A 561 3.62 17.66 -9.32
N LEU A 562 4.66 17.15 -8.65
CA LEU A 562 6.03 17.16 -9.19
C LEU A 562 6.13 16.37 -10.49
N ILE A 563 5.46 15.21 -10.57
CA ILE A 563 5.36 14.38 -11.78
C ILE A 563 4.72 15.17 -12.93
N GLU A 564 3.60 15.86 -12.66
CA GLU A 564 2.91 16.66 -13.68
C GLU A 564 3.78 17.83 -14.15
N GLU A 565 4.45 18.52 -13.23
CA GLU A 565 5.37 19.61 -13.51
C GLU A 565 6.59 19.16 -14.34
N VAL A 566 7.26 18.07 -13.94
CA VAL A 566 8.42 17.52 -14.64
C VAL A 566 8.02 16.96 -16.01
N GLY A 567 6.87 16.28 -16.10
CA GLY A 567 6.34 15.77 -17.36
C GLY A 567 5.86 16.89 -18.31
N ALA A 568 5.37 18.01 -17.78
CA ALA A 568 5.07 19.21 -18.56
C ALA A 568 6.35 19.88 -19.05
N ASP A 569 7.37 19.99 -18.19
CA ASP A 569 8.69 20.51 -18.57
C ASP A 569 9.34 19.68 -19.68
N ALA A 570 9.24 18.35 -19.61
CA ALA A 570 9.75 17.47 -20.65
C ALA A 570 9.02 17.72 -21.99
N ARG A 571 7.68 17.75 -21.98
CA ARG A 571 6.89 18.01 -23.21
C ARG A 571 7.14 19.40 -23.80
N ASP A 572 7.32 20.41 -22.96
CA ASP A 572 7.65 21.78 -23.37
C ASP A 572 9.03 21.86 -24.05
N VAL A 573 10.05 21.20 -23.47
CA VAL A 573 11.42 21.22 -24.01
C VAL A 573 11.56 20.41 -25.30
N PHE A 574 10.93 19.23 -25.38
CA PHE A 574 11.02 18.37 -26.56
C PHE A 574 9.97 18.71 -27.65
N GLY A 575 8.86 19.37 -27.31
CA GLY A 575 7.83 19.77 -28.27
C GLY A 575 7.20 18.61 -29.06
N ASP A 576 6.49 18.94 -30.15
CA ASP A 576 5.65 17.99 -30.89
C ASP A 576 6.40 16.99 -31.79
N GLY A 577 7.72 17.15 -31.97
CA GLY A 577 8.54 16.25 -32.78
C GLY A 577 8.90 14.92 -32.08
N TYR A 578 8.62 14.83 -30.78
CA TYR A 578 9.08 13.74 -29.92
C TYR A 578 7.90 13.13 -29.19
N ASP A 579 7.99 11.82 -28.97
CA ASP A 579 7.13 11.11 -28.06
C ASP A 579 7.82 11.06 -26.69
N VAL A 580 7.29 11.85 -25.77
CA VAL A 580 7.77 11.95 -24.38
C VAL A 580 6.81 11.25 -23.45
N VAL A 581 7.32 10.25 -22.74
CA VAL A 581 6.54 9.41 -21.85
C VAL A 581 7.10 9.51 -20.44
N THR A 582 6.25 9.91 -19.49
CA THR A 582 6.55 9.89 -18.06
C THR A 582 6.04 8.57 -17.46
N THR A 583 6.92 7.80 -16.83
CA THR A 583 6.61 6.46 -16.32
C THR A 583 7.52 6.10 -15.13
N GLY A 584 7.54 4.83 -14.73
CA GLY A 584 8.32 4.29 -13.62
C GLY A 584 7.48 3.86 -12.42
N SER A 585 8.02 3.00 -11.58
CA SER A 585 7.34 2.42 -10.41
C SER A 585 6.90 3.51 -9.42
N PHE A 586 7.73 4.54 -9.19
CA PHE A 586 7.36 5.72 -8.38
C PHE A 586 6.18 6.50 -8.97
N TYR A 587 6.16 6.68 -10.30
CA TYR A 587 5.06 7.35 -11.01
C TYR A 587 3.72 6.63 -10.77
N HIS A 588 3.72 5.30 -10.88
CA HIS A 588 2.55 4.47 -10.61
C HIS A 588 2.10 4.57 -9.16
N VAL A 589 3.01 4.34 -8.21
CA VAL A 589 2.70 4.41 -6.77
C VAL A 589 2.11 5.78 -6.40
N ALA A 590 2.69 6.88 -6.86
CA ALA A 590 2.22 8.23 -6.53
C ALA A 590 0.84 8.55 -7.11
N LEU A 591 0.65 8.31 -8.42
CA LEU A 591 -0.61 8.65 -9.09
C LEU A 591 -1.75 7.73 -8.70
N ASP A 592 -1.49 6.42 -8.57
CA ASP A 592 -2.52 5.46 -8.24
C ASP A 592 -2.95 5.62 -6.77
N SER A 593 -2.02 5.91 -5.84
CA SER A 593 -2.39 6.25 -4.46
C SER A 593 -3.31 7.47 -4.38
N ASN A 594 -2.98 8.56 -5.10
CA ASN A 594 -3.79 9.79 -5.11
C ASN A 594 -5.15 9.57 -5.79
N ARG A 595 -5.18 8.77 -6.87
CA ARG A 595 -6.43 8.40 -7.55
C ARG A 595 -7.31 7.54 -6.66
N ILE A 596 -6.76 6.56 -5.93
CA ILE A 596 -7.54 5.75 -4.99
C ILE A 596 -8.21 6.66 -3.96
N VAL A 597 -7.47 7.57 -3.32
CA VAL A 597 -8.04 8.48 -2.31
C VAL A 597 -9.15 9.35 -2.90
N ARG A 598 -8.95 9.93 -4.09
CA ARG A 598 -9.97 10.76 -4.77
C ARG A 598 -11.21 9.95 -5.17
N ASN A 599 -11.01 8.78 -5.76
CA ASN A 599 -12.09 7.88 -6.12
C ASN A 599 -12.86 7.47 -4.86
N GLN A 600 -12.17 7.21 -3.75
CA GLN A 600 -12.81 6.79 -2.50
C GLN A 600 -13.78 7.84 -1.95
N VAL A 601 -13.43 9.13 -2.05
CA VAL A 601 -14.34 10.22 -1.68
C VAL A 601 -15.61 10.21 -2.52
N ALA A 602 -15.49 9.99 -3.83
CA ALA A 602 -16.65 9.85 -4.71
C ALA A 602 -17.47 8.59 -4.35
N MET A 603 -16.80 7.49 -4.04
CA MET A 603 -17.43 6.23 -3.64
C MET A 603 -18.20 6.35 -2.33
N PHE A 604 -17.80 7.21 -1.39
CA PHE A 604 -18.61 7.51 -0.19
C PHE A 604 -19.97 8.09 -0.56
N GLY A 605 -19.99 9.02 -1.52
CA GLY A 605 -21.24 9.63 -1.98
C GLY A 605 -22.18 8.61 -2.62
N VAL A 606 -21.62 7.71 -3.45
CA VAL A 606 -22.38 6.61 -4.07
C VAL A 606 -22.89 5.64 -3.01
N ALA A 607 -22.06 5.22 -2.06
CA ALA A 607 -22.43 4.32 -0.97
C ALA A 607 -23.59 4.91 -0.13
N LEU A 608 -23.45 6.18 0.27
CA LEU A 608 -24.48 6.89 1.02
C LEU A 608 -25.80 6.97 0.25
N LEU A 609 -25.74 7.31 -1.05
CA LEU A 609 -26.94 7.37 -1.89
C LEU A 609 -27.64 6.00 -1.99
N VAL A 610 -26.87 4.94 -2.22
CA VAL A 610 -27.40 3.56 -2.30
C VAL A 610 -28.05 3.16 -0.98
N VAL A 611 -27.39 3.42 0.15
CA VAL A 611 -27.90 3.14 1.50
C VAL A 611 -29.19 3.91 1.78
N VAL A 612 -29.20 5.22 1.55
CA VAL A 612 -30.37 6.08 1.80
C VAL A 612 -31.54 5.66 0.92
N THR A 613 -31.26 5.26 -0.32
CA THR A 613 -32.27 4.70 -1.24
C THR A 613 -32.80 3.37 -0.70
N ALA A 614 -31.93 2.47 -0.23
CA ALA A 614 -32.34 1.20 0.35
C ALA A 614 -33.24 1.41 1.59
N ILE A 615 -32.85 2.30 2.50
CA ILE A 615 -33.65 2.68 3.68
C ILE A 615 -35.01 3.26 3.23
N GLY A 616 -35.02 4.16 2.25
CA GLY A 616 -36.26 4.75 1.72
C GLY A 616 -37.22 3.72 1.14
N VAL A 617 -36.69 2.72 0.43
CA VAL A 617 -37.47 1.61 -0.13
C VAL A 617 -37.98 0.67 0.96
N VAL A 618 -37.12 0.28 1.90
CA VAL A 618 -37.45 -0.65 2.99
C VAL A 618 -38.52 -0.06 3.91
N PHE A 619 -38.34 1.18 4.36
CA PHE A 619 -39.29 1.88 5.23
C PHE A 619 -40.45 2.54 4.48
N ARG A 620 -40.46 2.47 3.14
CA ARG A 620 -41.44 3.11 2.25
C ARG A 620 -41.64 4.60 2.58
N SER A 621 -40.58 5.27 3.02
CA SER A 621 -40.63 6.63 3.56
C SER A 621 -39.33 7.38 3.32
N TRP A 622 -39.38 8.34 2.39
CA TRP A 622 -38.25 9.24 2.11
C TRP A 622 -37.93 10.18 3.27
N ARG A 623 -38.89 10.43 4.17
CA ARG A 623 -38.65 11.20 5.40
C ARG A 623 -37.72 10.45 6.36
N ILE A 624 -37.94 9.14 6.51
CA ILE A 624 -37.08 8.27 7.34
C ILE A 624 -35.71 8.14 6.68
N ALA A 625 -35.67 7.97 5.35
CA ALA A 625 -34.41 7.95 4.60
C ALA A 625 -33.58 9.23 4.81
N ALA A 626 -34.21 10.40 4.74
CA ALA A 626 -33.53 11.68 4.97
C ALA A 626 -33.02 11.81 6.41
N LEU A 627 -33.81 11.39 7.40
CA LEU A 627 -33.39 11.36 8.81
C LEU A 627 -32.21 10.41 9.03
N ALA A 628 -32.15 9.30 8.31
CA ALA A 628 -31.06 8.33 8.40
C ALA A 628 -29.73 8.85 7.83
N ILE A 629 -29.72 9.90 7.01
CA ILE A 629 -28.47 10.50 6.52
C ILE A 629 -27.61 10.98 7.69
N ALA A 630 -28.23 11.62 8.69
CA ALA A 630 -27.51 12.24 9.79
C ALA A 630 -26.63 11.23 10.58
N PRO A 631 -27.19 10.15 11.18
CA PRO A 631 -26.38 9.17 11.94
C PRO A 631 -25.33 8.44 11.09
N ASN A 632 -25.51 8.38 9.76
CA ASN A 632 -24.54 7.78 8.85
C ASN A 632 -23.39 8.73 8.47
N VAL A 633 -23.66 10.02 8.35
CA VAL A 633 -22.66 11.04 7.97
C VAL A 633 -21.89 11.54 9.20
N PHE A 634 -22.51 11.62 10.38
CA PHE A 634 -21.89 12.14 11.60
C PHE A 634 -20.55 11.46 11.93
N PRO A 635 -20.43 10.12 11.97
CA PRO A 635 -19.17 9.46 12.29
C PRO A 635 -18.05 9.83 11.32
N ILE A 636 -18.34 9.90 10.02
CA ILE A 636 -17.36 10.22 8.97
C ILE A 636 -16.83 11.64 9.13
N VAL A 637 -17.73 12.61 9.36
CA VAL A 637 -17.37 14.02 9.56
C VAL A 637 -16.53 14.17 10.83
N TRP A 638 -16.90 13.50 11.91
CA TRP A 638 -16.16 13.54 13.17
C TRP A 638 -14.79 12.86 13.06
N THR A 639 -14.69 11.72 12.39
CA THR A 639 -13.41 11.06 12.11
C THR A 639 -12.52 11.99 11.29
N GLY A 640 -13.04 12.64 10.25
CA GLY A 640 -12.29 13.63 9.47
C GLY A 640 -11.83 14.83 10.31
N ALA A 641 -12.66 15.35 11.21
CA ALA A 641 -12.29 16.44 12.11
C ALA A 641 -11.18 16.03 13.10
N VAL A 642 -11.27 14.82 13.67
CA VAL A 642 -10.21 14.26 14.53
C VAL A 642 -8.93 14.06 13.74
N MET A 643 -9.00 13.57 12.50
CA MET A 643 -7.85 13.43 11.62
C MET A 643 -7.17 14.78 11.37
N SER A 644 -7.96 15.81 11.07
CA SER A 644 -7.47 17.18 10.88
C SER A 644 -6.76 17.73 12.13
N LEU A 645 -7.35 17.58 13.31
CA LEU A 645 -6.76 18.06 14.58
C LEU A 645 -5.52 17.26 15.00
N ALA A 646 -5.51 15.95 14.76
CA ALA A 646 -4.40 15.07 15.12
C ALA A 646 -3.30 15.04 14.06
N GLY A 647 -3.47 15.69 12.91
CA GLY A 647 -2.54 15.65 11.79
C GLY A 647 -2.45 14.28 11.12
N ILE A 648 -3.51 13.47 11.20
CA ILE A 648 -3.57 12.15 10.56
C ILE A 648 -3.99 12.34 9.10
N GLU A 649 -3.20 11.81 8.18
CA GLU A 649 -3.40 11.94 6.75
C GLU A 649 -4.48 10.97 6.23
N LEU A 650 -5.24 11.43 5.23
CA LEU A 650 -6.12 10.59 4.43
C LEU A 650 -5.29 9.90 3.35
N SER A 651 -4.84 8.69 3.68
CA SER A 651 -4.05 7.81 2.83
C SER A 651 -4.92 6.75 2.17
N THR A 652 -4.35 5.97 1.25
CA THR A 652 -5.02 4.81 0.65
C THR A 652 -5.62 3.86 1.70
N GLY A 653 -4.92 3.64 2.83
CA GLY A 653 -5.41 2.77 3.91
C GLY A 653 -6.53 3.42 4.74
N THR A 654 -6.37 4.67 5.17
CA THR A 654 -7.38 5.34 6.01
C THR A 654 -8.66 5.68 5.24
N ALA A 655 -8.56 5.92 3.94
CA ALA A 655 -9.72 6.10 3.06
C ALA A 655 -10.59 4.83 2.96
N MET A 656 -9.97 3.65 2.94
CA MET A 656 -10.72 2.38 2.94
C MET A 656 -11.50 2.18 4.25
N ILE A 657 -10.91 2.51 5.40
CA ILE A 657 -11.58 2.42 6.70
C ILE A 657 -12.86 3.27 6.70
N ALA A 658 -12.77 4.53 6.25
CA ALA A 658 -13.95 5.41 6.19
C ALA A 658 -15.08 4.83 5.31
N SER A 659 -14.73 4.00 4.31
CA SER A 659 -15.71 3.38 3.40
C SER A 659 -16.49 2.29 4.06
N VAL A 660 -15.76 1.43 4.79
CA VAL A 660 -16.33 0.35 5.57
C VAL A 660 -17.22 0.90 6.68
N MET A 661 -16.81 2.02 7.29
CA MET A 661 -17.60 2.67 8.34
C MET A 661 -18.98 3.13 7.87
N ILE A 662 -19.18 3.46 6.59
CA ILE A 662 -20.53 3.74 6.08
C ILE A 662 -21.42 2.50 6.21
N GLY A 663 -20.94 1.33 5.78
CA GLY A 663 -21.70 0.08 5.90
C GLY A 663 -21.97 -0.34 7.35
N LEU A 664 -21.05 0.01 8.27
CA LEU A 664 -21.16 -0.27 9.70
C LEU A 664 -22.05 0.73 10.45
N ALA A 665 -22.14 1.99 10.00
CA ALA A 665 -22.98 3.01 10.66
C ALA A 665 -24.47 2.83 10.36
N VAL A 666 -24.80 2.12 9.28
CA VAL A 666 -26.18 1.80 8.89
C VAL A 666 -26.73 0.63 9.70
N ASP A 667 -25.90 -0.38 9.93
CA ASP A 667 -26.18 -1.52 10.82
C ASP A 667 -26.25 -1.03 12.28
#